data_AF-A0A1Y1ZZ15-F1
#
_entry.id   AF-A0A1Y1ZZ15-F1
#
_cell.length_a   1.000
_cell.length_b   1.000
_cell.length_c   1.000
_cell.angle_alpha   90.00
_cell.angle_beta   90.00
_cell.angle_gamma   90.00
#
_symmetry.space_group_name_H-M   'P 1'
#
loop_
_entity.id
_entity.type
_entity.pdbx_description
1 polymer ?
#
loop_
_entity_poly.entity_id
_entity_poly.type
_entity_poly.pdbx_seq_one_letter_code
_entity_poly.pdbx_strand_id
1 'polypeptide(L)'
;MASVTIGARLLALQLLLATLTAAAIPAVWQPYDVVTYFCQRWYHQTVVKDGTLYIHGGIETFNEPGHPSNWTNNTLGYNQFLLQVDLTTSWDWKGNLTYVALELSPNPQTGSSARASVRGAMYQGPANDSKVYIYGGTQYRGNESFPNANANYYLVHYSDQYPLWSFENDTQVWGQYDVKQSWTPSYGAATEAPDQGLAFYLNGRTDNGTSSSTLHDGDVQTTLDGMIVLDLVQHSSRNLSTAGIKNYQPRVGGAMQYAPGVGENGVLVALSGQVFDGIKATNTNSKGRLLTFDTVDVFDIGSYLKDPSKNGTWYSQPTSGDIPPPRVDFCSIIVSAPDNSSHNIFVYGGRDPTAKNETIYYDDIAILSLPSFTWISYYNGKSPRWGHTCHKVGNRQMLTIGGHNKYDNICDWEKKSVAILDLPSAEWGSLYNAFDDQYILSDVIIAKIGGTPNGNATHKVPEKGWASEEFRKIMSTNRIYSNDPVNNTFAADPKDSGLDGRTKLATIAGASIAAFVLIACLCFLTWIYRRHRKVVGDIISSPGSSMVETEGRSKYELFHKPRFEATGTEMRHELPNNGVAAEADPFSSVTYAVELPTNIHDGGRWGIPGVPIIRTPTPAMLRRDSSMADSPDTPQKDNMV
;
A
#
# COMPACT_ATOMS: atom_id res chain seq x y z
N MET A 1 46.76 -23.11 49.23
CA MET A 1 45.48 -23.13 48.47
C MET A 1 44.67 -21.85 48.67
N ALA A 2 45.28 -20.66 48.56
CA ALA A 2 44.55 -19.38 48.68
C ALA A 2 44.86 -18.36 47.56
N SER A 3 45.86 -18.65 46.69
CA SER A 3 46.26 -17.75 45.61
C SER A 3 45.68 -18.11 44.23
N VAL A 4 44.99 -19.25 44.12
CA VAL A 4 44.41 -19.73 42.85
C VAL A 4 42.93 -19.33 42.70
N THR A 5 42.25 -19.04 43.80
CA THR A 5 40.82 -18.68 43.82
C THR A 5 40.51 -17.21 43.55
N ILE A 6 41.51 -16.33 43.59
CA ILE A 6 41.35 -14.89 43.31
C ILE A 6 41.48 -14.60 41.80
N GLY A 7 42.36 -15.32 41.09
CA GLY A 7 42.55 -15.18 39.65
C GLY A 7 41.33 -15.57 38.82
N ALA A 8 40.60 -16.63 39.23
CA ALA A 8 39.39 -17.07 38.53
C ALA A 8 38.20 -16.09 38.68
N ARG A 9 38.11 -15.35 39.80
CA ARG A 9 37.05 -14.35 40.01
C ARG A 9 37.34 -13.03 39.30
N LEU A 10 38.62 -12.65 39.14
CA LEU A 10 39.02 -11.49 38.33
C LEU A 10 38.87 -11.74 36.83
N LEU A 11 39.13 -12.98 36.35
CA LEU A 11 38.86 -13.34 34.95
C LEU A 11 37.36 -13.38 34.64
N ALA A 12 36.53 -13.88 35.57
CA ALA A 12 35.08 -13.86 35.41
C ALA A 12 34.51 -12.43 35.43
N LEU A 13 35.09 -11.51 36.21
CA LEU A 13 34.69 -10.10 36.23
C LEU A 13 35.18 -9.35 34.98
N GLN A 14 36.36 -9.70 34.42
CA GLN A 14 36.83 -9.17 33.14
C GLN A 14 36.06 -9.73 31.93
N LEU A 15 35.58 -10.97 32.00
CA LEU A 15 34.68 -11.55 30.98
C LEU A 15 33.25 -11.02 31.10
N LEU A 16 32.77 -10.64 32.29
CA LEU A 16 31.50 -9.93 32.45
C LEU A 16 31.59 -8.43 32.12
N LEU A 17 32.77 -7.80 32.22
CA LEU A 17 32.98 -6.42 31.76
C LEU A 17 33.30 -6.32 30.25
N ALA A 18 33.59 -7.44 29.57
CA ALA A 18 33.86 -7.48 28.13
C ALA A 18 32.61 -7.65 27.26
N THR A 19 31.41 -7.72 27.84
CA THR A 19 30.13 -7.67 27.10
C THR A 19 29.39 -6.34 27.30
N LEU A 20 30.11 -5.26 27.58
CA LEU A 20 29.70 -3.93 27.12
C LEU A 20 30.13 -3.82 25.66
N THR A 21 29.51 -4.63 24.78
CA THR A 21 29.55 -4.34 23.36
C THR A 21 28.92 -2.97 23.22
N ALA A 22 29.70 -1.96 22.80
CA ALA A 22 29.13 -0.73 22.28
C ALA A 22 27.99 -1.13 21.33
N ALA A 23 26.80 -0.59 21.54
CA ALA A 23 25.61 -1.00 20.82
C ALA A 23 25.77 -0.63 19.34
N ALA A 24 26.33 -1.55 18.56
CA ALA A 24 26.52 -1.41 17.13
C ALA A 24 25.24 -1.82 16.41
N ILE A 25 24.97 -1.17 15.28
CA ILE A 25 23.82 -1.51 14.44
C ILE A 25 23.91 -2.99 14.01
N PRO A 26 22.83 -3.77 14.16
CA PRO A 26 22.86 -5.21 13.91
C PRO A 26 23.01 -5.51 12.41
N ALA A 27 23.72 -6.59 12.10
CA ALA A 27 23.84 -7.10 10.73
C ALA A 27 22.60 -7.89 10.27
N VAL A 28 21.83 -8.41 11.23
CA VAL A 28 20.54 -9.09 11.01
C VAL A 28 19.53 -8.46 11.96
N TRP A 29 18.53 -7.80 11.39
CA TRP A 29 17.51 -7.08 12.16
C TRP A 29 16.55 -8.06 12.82
N GLN A 30 16.25 -7.82 14.08
CA GLN A 30 15.18 -8.44 14.85
C GLN A 30 14.06 -7.42 15.10
N PRO A 31 12.83 -7.86 15.45
CA PRO A 31 11.70 -6.94 15.56
C PRO A 31 11.92 -5.77 16.51
N TYR A 32 12.58 -5.99 17.65
CA TYR A 32 12.84 -4.92 18.62
C TYR A 32 13.99 -3.98 18.22
N ASP A 33 14.79 -4.31 17.21
CA ASP A 33 15.90 -3.44 16.79
C ASP A 33 15.37 -2.14 16.18
N VAL A 34 14.26 -2.16 15.42
CA VAL A 34 13.68 -0.93 14.86
C VAL A 34 13.11 0.01 15.93
N VAL A 35 12.84 -0.50 17.13
CA VAL A 35 12.44 0.31 18.29
C VAL A 35 13.66 0.75 19.09
N THR A 36 14.66 -0.12 19.24
CA THR A 36 15.86 0.13 20.04
C THR A 36 16.76 1.18 19.41
N TYR A 37 16.97 1.08 18.09
CA TYR A 37 17.81 1.98 17.31
C TYR A 37 17.02 3.13 16.69
N PHE A 38 15.74 3.30 17.05
CA PHE A 38 14.87 4.32 16.46
C PHE A 38 15.46 5.73 16.58
N CYS A 39 15.54 6.45 15.46
CA CYS A 39 15.94 7.85 15.41
C CYS A 39 14.83 8.74 14.83
N GLN A 40 14.23 8.32 13.70
CA GLN A 40 13.11 9.02 13.05
C GLN A 40 12.41 8.09 12.05
N ARG A 41 11.11 8.29 11.80
CA ARG A 41 10.32 7.51 10.82
C ARG A 41 9.40 8.39 10.00
N TRP A 42 9.21 8.13 8.70
CA TRP A 42 8.21 8.82 7.87
C TRP A 42 7.71 7.92 6.73
N TYR A 43 6.58 8.29 6.14
CA TYR A 43 5.86 7.52 5.09
C TYR A 43 5.48 6.09 5.47
N HIS A 44 5.34 5.84 6.77
CA HIS A 44 4.76 4.63 7.31
C HIS A 44 3.24 4.67 7.20
N GLN A 45 2.63 3.50 7.39
CA GLN A 45 1.19 3.33 7.42
C GLN A 45 0.78 3.05 8.86
N THR A 46 -0.38 3.54 9.27
CA THR A 46 -0.89 3.33 10.62
C THR A 46 -2.39 3.22 10.64
N VAL A 47 -2.93 2.44 11.57
CA VAL A 47 -4.34 2.43 11.90
C VAL A 47 -4.55 2.16 13.39
N VAL A 48 -5.60 2.73 13.97
CA VAL A 48 -6.03 2.41 15.33
C VAL A 48 -7.23 1.47 15.24
N LYS A 49 -7.17 0.34 15.92
CA LYS A 49 -8.26 -0.64 16.01
C LYS A 49 -8.27 -1.30 17.38
N ASP A 50 -9.45 -1.41 17.99
CA ASP A 50 -9.68 -2.11 19.26
C ASP A 50 -8.68 -1.72 20.37
N GLY A 51 -8.42 -0.41 20.50
CA GLY A 51 -7.48 0.12 21.49
C GLY A 51 -6.01 -0.22 21.20
N THR A 52 -5.66 -0.58 19.97
CA THR A 52 -4.28 -0.82 19.54
C THR A 52 -3.94 0.07 18.34
N LEU A 53 -2.84 0.81 18.42
CA LEU A 53 -2.23 1.46 17.26
C LEU A 53 -1.32 0.45 16.57
N TYR A 54 -1.54 0.22 15.28
CA TYR A 54 -0.67 -0.57 14.41
C TYR A 54 0.17 0.36 13.55
N ILE A 55 1.47 0.04 13.39
CA ILE A 55 2.40 0.77 12.54
C ILE A 55 3.11 -0.22 11.63
N HIS A 56 3.06 0.03 10.32
CA HIS A 56 3.64 -0.85 9.33
C HIS A 56 4.47 -0.06 8.30
N GLY A 57 5.65 -0.60 7.99
CA GLY A 57 6.55 -0.03 6.99
C GLY A 57 7.00 1.40 7.32
N GLY A 58 7.30 2.16 6.27
CA GLY A 58 7.89 3.49 6.37
C GLY A 58 9.42 3.51 6.35
N ILE A 59 9.95 4.66 5.96
CA ILE A 59 11.38 4.94 5.98
C ILE A 59 11.77 5.27 7.41
N GLU A 60 12.90 4.74 7.85
CA GLU A 60 13.44 5.01 9.18
C GLU A 60 14.91 5.40 9.09
N THR A 61 15.32 6.25 10.02
CA THR A 61 16.74 6.38 10.38
C THR A 61 16.98 5.68 11.69
N PHE A 62 18.15 5.06 11.78
CA PHE A 62 18.59 4.28 12.93
C PHE A 62 19.87 4.86 13.51
N ASN A 63 19.96 4.89 14.84
CA ASN A 63 21.09 5.42 15.58
C ASN A 63 21.49 4.42 16.68
N GLU A 64 22.80 4.28 16.91
CA GLU A 64 23.34 3.53 18.04
C GLU A 64 22.83 4.14 19.38
N PRO A 65 22.30 3.32 20.31
CA PRO A 65 21.82 3.78 21.59
C PRO A 65 22.88 4.56 22.38
N GLY A 66 22.47 5.66 23.00
CA GLY A 66 23.33 6.47 23.86
C GLY A 66 24.02 7.65 23.18
N HIS A 67 23.93 7.78 21.85
CA HIS A 67 24.35 8.99 21.15
C HIS A 67 23.30 10.12 21.28
N PRO A 68 23.75 11.39 21.32
CA PRO A 68 22.85 12.53 21.37
C PRO A 68 22.06 12.70 20.06
N SER A 69 20.95 13.44 20.11
CA SER A 69 20.08 13.65 18.94
C SER A 69 20.76 14.36 17.78
N ASN A 70 21.84 15.11 18.02
CA ASN A 70 22.64 15.78 17.00
C ASN A 70 23.71 14.87 16.34
N TRP A 71 23.66 13.57 16.58
CA TRP A 71 24.55 12.61 15.93
C TRP A 71 24.16 12.40 14.47
N THR A 72 25.08 12.68 13.56
CA THR A 72 24.83 12.73 12.11
C THR A 72 25.14 11.44 11.38
N ASN A 73 25.67 10.41 12.05
CA ASN A 73 26.09 9.15 11.43
C ASN A 73 25.00 8.06 11.54
N ASN A 74 23.77 8.43 11.18
CA ASN A 74 22.63 7.50 11.24
C ASN A 74 22.60 6.55 10.03
N THR A 75 22.00 5.37 10.21
CA THR A 75 21.74 4.44 9.12
C THR A 75 20.32 4.65 8.60
N LEU A 76 20.18 4.94 7.31
CA LEU A 76 18.89 5.07 6.65
C LEU A 76 18.38 3.69 6.19
N GLY A 77 17.13 3.36 6.48
CA GLY A 77 16.52 2.09 6.12
C GLY A 77 15.01 2.17 6.14
N TYR A 78 14.35 1.08 6.47
CA TYR A 78 12.89 1.00 6.56
C TYR A 78 12.45 0.01 7.64
N ASN A 79 11.25 0.20 8.18
CA ASN A 79 10.68 -0.75 9.14
C ASN A 79 10.29 -2.04 8.43
N GLN A 80 10.87 -3.17 8.82
CA GLN A 80 10.54 -4.48 8.27
C GLN A 80 9.45 -5.23 9.04
N PHE A 81 8.96 -4.65 10.13
CA PHE A 81 8.15 -5.33 11.14
C PHE A 81 6.80 -4.63 11.30
N LEU A 82 5.85 -5.34 11.90
CA LEU A 82 4.61 -4.75 12.38
C LEU A 82 4.81 -4.31 13.84
N LEU A 83 4.61 -3.03 14.12
CA LEU A 83 4.68 -2.51 15.49
C LEU A 83 3.28 -2.26 16.03
N GLN A 84 3.12 -2.45 17.34
CA GLN A 84 1.88 -2.17 18.05
C GLN A 84 2.14 -1.34 19.30
N VAL A 85 1.20 -0.44 19.60
CA VAL A 85 1.15 0.34 20.84
C VAL A 85 -0.22 0.16 21.46
N ASP A 86 -0.24 -0.18 22.74
CA ASP A 86 -1.47 -0.26 23.53
C ASP A 86 -2.04 1.14 23.77
N LEU A 87 -3.32 1.31 23.48
CA LEU A 87 -4.12 2.50 23.76
C LEU A 87 -5.29 2.18 24.71
N THR A 88 -5.36 0.97 25.28
CA THR A 88 -6.35 0.65 26.32
C THR A 88 -5.96 1.22 27.68
N THR A 89 -4.67 1.53 27.88
CA THR A 89 -4.12 2.11 29.10
C THR A 89 -3.39 3.43 28.83
N SER A 90 -3.37 4.31 29.84
CA SER A 90 -2.69 5.60 29.76
C SER A 90 -1.16 5.44 29.86
N TRP A 91 -0.41 6.24 29.10
CA TRP A 91 1.05 6.22 29.10
C TRP A 91 1.65 7.60 28.81
N ASP A 92 2.90 7.79 29.21
CA ASP A 92 3.75 8.91 28.86
C ASP A 92 4.89 8.40 27.97
N TRP A 93 5.02 8.93 26.75
CA TRP A 93 6.08 8.50 25.83
C TRP A 93 7.49 8.81 26.35
N LYS A 94 7.64 9.71 27.33
CA LYS A 94 8.91 9.96 28.01
C LYS A 94 9.29 8.87 29.01
N GLY A 95 8.35 8.00 29.39
CA GLY A 95 8.50 7.02 30.45
C GLY A 95 8.08 5.62 30.03
N ASN A 96 6.80 5.30 30.23
CA ASN A 96 6.27 3.93 30.27
C ASN A 96 5.67 3.42 28.95
N LEU A 97 5.83 4.15 27.83
CA LEU A 97 5.41 3.67 26.53
C LEU A 97 6.24 2.46 26.08
N THR A 98 5.54 1.37 25.76
CA THR A 98 6.11 0.14 25.22
C THR A 98 5.59 -0.14 23.82
N TYR A 99 6.42 -0.80 23.02
CA TYR A 99 6.07 -1.32 21.71
C TYR A 99 6.02 -2.84 21.78
N VAL A 100 5.09 -3.44 21.07
CA VAL A 100 5.23 -4.83 20.60
C VAL A 100 5.75 -4.76 19.17
N ALA A 101 6.75 -5.58 18.85
CA ALA A 101 7.30 -5.67 17.50
C ALA A 101 7.19 -7.11 17.00
N LEU A 102 6.57 -7.30 15.84
CA LEU A 102 6.20 -8.59 15.27
C LEU A 102 6.84 -8.81 13.89
N GLU A 103 7.30 -10.02 13.66
CA GLU A 103 7.74 -10.48 12.35
C GLU A 103 6.60 -10.51 11.33
N LEU A 104 6.92 -10.19 10.07
CA LEU A 104 5.98 -10.38 8.96
C LEU A 104 6.05 -11.83 8.49
N SER A 105 5.26 -12.70 9.13
CA SER A 105 5.17 -14.11 8.75
C SER A 105 4.54 -14.27 7.36
N PRO A 106 5.05 -15.18 6.51
CA PRO A 106 4.40 -15.49 5.25
C PRO A 106 2.99 -16.03 5.46
N ASN A 107 2.09 -15.78 4.50
CA ASN A 107 0.78 -16.39 4.48
C ASN A 107 0.93 -17.93 4.52
N PRO A 108 0.25 -18.62 5.46
CA PRO A 108 0.45 -20.05 5.67
C PRO A 108 -0.04 -20.94 4.52
N GLN A 109 -0.88 -20.42 3.62
CA GLN A 109 -1.44 -21.19 2.50
C GLN A 109 -0.58 -21.09 1.24
N THR A 110 -0.01 -19.92 0.97
CA THR A 110 0.70 -19.63 -0.28
C THR A 110 2.19 -19.42 -0.11
N GLY A 111 2.66 -19.14 1.11
CA GLY A 111 4.05 -18.81 1.41
C GLY A 111 4.48 -17.40 0.96
N SER A 112 3.58 -16.59 0.41
CA SER A 112 3.88 -15.19 0.08
C SER A 112 3.78 -14.29 1.31
N SER A 113 4.64 -13.28 1.38
CA SER A 113 4.70 -12.35 2.52
C SER A 113 4.15 -10.97 2.16
N ALA A 114 3.48 -10.35 3.12
CA ALA A 114 3.18 -8.93 3.08
C ALA A 114 4.50 -8.14 2.98
N ARG A 115 4.47 -7.03 2.22
CA ARG A 115 5.67 -6.20 2.01
C ARG A 115 5.69 -5.05 2.99
N ALA A 116 6.82 -4.83 3.63
CA ALA A 116 7.13 -3.62 4.38
C ALA A 116 7.23 -2.39 3.45
N SER A 117 6.08 -1.82 3.08
CA SER A 117 5.97 -0.76 2.09
C SER A 117 5.95 0.64 2.70
N VAL A 118 6.28 1.64 1.87
CA VAL A 118 6.15 3.06 2.21
C VAL A 118 5.02 3.67 1.39
N ARG A 119 4.36 4.69 1.93
CA ARG A 119 3.29 5.45 1.26
C ARG A 119 2.13 4.57 0.72
N GLY A 120 1.73 3.53 1.42
CA GLY A 120 0.45 2.86 1.16
C GLY A 120 -0.58 3.22 2.23
N ALA A 121 -1.58 2.37 2.45
CA ALA A 121 -2.66 2.62 3.39
C ALA A 121 -2.90 1.44 4.33
N MET A 122 -3.34 1.74 5.55
CA MET A 122 -3.89 0.77 6.49
C MET A 122 -5.36 1.09 6.78
N TYR A 123 -6.18 0.07 7.00
CA TYR A 123 -7.59 0.18 7.31
C TYR A 123 -7.96 -0.71 8.50
N GLN A 124 -8.88 -0.27 9.35
CA GLN A 124 -9.37 -1.06 10.48
C GLN A 124 -10.43 -2.06 10.04
N GLY A 125 -11.18 -1.80 8.96
CA GLY A 125 -12.26 -2.68 8.54
C GLY A 125 -13.50 -2.61 9.45
N PRO A 126 -14.50 -3.48 9.22
CA PRO A 126 -15.76 -3.46 9.97
C PRO A 126 -15.59 -3.99 11.39
N ALA A 127 -16.50 -3.62 12.30
CA ALA A 127 -16.39 -3.90 13.74
C ALA A 127 -16.49 -5.38 14.14
N ASN A 128 -17.01 -6.24 13.26
CA ASN A 128 -17.11 -7.70 13.46
C ASN A 128 -15.92 -8.48 12.93
N ASP A 129 -14.94 -7.80 12.33
CA ASP A 129 -13.67 -8.39 11.95
C ASP A 129 -12.63 -7.91 12.95
N SER A 130 -11.74 -8.77 13.44
CA SER A 130 -10.62 -8.38 14.33
C SER A 130 -9.36 -7.99 13.53
N LYS A 131 -9.34 -8.26 12.22
CA LYS A 131 -8.16 -8.01 11.38
C LYS A 131 -7.96 -6.53 11.07
N VAL A 132 -6.71 -6.13 10.87
CA VAL A 132 -6.36 -4.88 10.17
C VAL A 132 -5.96 -5.19 8.74
N TYR A 133 -6.14 -4.23 7.83
CA TYR A 133 -5.87 -4.39 6.41
C TYR A 133 -4.77 -3.45 5.95
N ILE A 134 -3.91 -3.89 5.03
CA ILE A 134 -2.93 -3.05 4.35
C ILE A 134 -3.15 -3.11 2.84
N TYR A 135 -3.02 -1.96 2.17
CA TYR A 135 -3.20 -1.85 0.72
C TYR A 135 -2.15 -0.94 0.09
N GLY A 136 -1.52 -1.44 -0.97
CA GLY A 136 -0.57 -0.68 -1.78
C GLY A 136 0.73 -0.33 -1.06
N GLY A 137 1.33 0.77 -1.51
CA GLY A 137 2.65 1.24 -1.12
C GLY A 137 3.76 0.75 -2.06
N THR A 138 4.94 1.31 -1.87
CA THR A 138 6.14 1.02 -2.66
C THR A 138 7.29 0.54 -1.76
N GLN A 139 8.16 -0.30 -2.29
CA GLN A 139 9.38 -0.71 -1.59
C GLN A 139 10.35 0.47 -1.50
N TYR A 140 10.91 0.72 -0.30
CA TYR A 140 11.97 1.71 -0.16
C TYR A 140 13.26 1.25 -0.83
N ARG A 141 13.85 2.12 -1.66
CA ARG A 141 15.07 1.86 -2.46
C ARG A 141 16.18 2.91 -2.29
N GLY A 142 16.09 3.77 -1.29
CA GLY A 142 17.08 4.82 -1.08
C GLY A 142 18.37 4.36 -0.38
N ASN A 143 18.40 3.15 0.18
CA ASN A 143 19.60 2.49 0.67
C ASN A 143 19.59 1.02 0.27
N GLU A 144 20.35 0.67 -0.78
CA GLU A 144 20.39 -0.70 -1.30
C GLU A 144 21.24 -1.67 -0.46
N SER A 145 21.93 -1.17 0.58
CA SER A 145 22.71 -1.99 1.53
C SER A 145 21.94 -2.35 2.80
N PHE A 146 20.68 -1.92 2.92
CA PHE A 146 19.77 -2.27 4.01
C PHE A 146 18.79 -3.35 3.52
N PRO A 147 18.32 -4.29 4.36
CA PRO A 147 18.71 -4.53 5.76
C PRO A 147 20.07 -5.22 5.92
N ASN A 148 20.65 -5.71 4.83
CA ASN A 148 22.01 -6.27 4.81
C ASN A 148 22.65 -6.04 3.45
N ALA A 149 23.99 -6.09 3.40
CA ALA A 149 24.79 -5.78 2.20
C ALA A 149 24.54 -6.71 0.99
N ASN A 150 23.86 -7.84 1.18
CA ASN A 150 23.54 -8.80 0.12
C ASN A 150 22.11 -8.64 -0.42
N ALA A 151 21.34 -7.66 0.08
CA ALA A 151 19.99 -7.40 -0.40
C ALA A 151 20.03 -6.99 -1.89
N ASN A 152 19.45 -7.82 -2.75
CA ASN A 152 19.28 -7.49 -4.16
C ASN A 152 17.81 -7.19 -4.46
N TYR A 153 17.50 -5.90 -4.49
CA TYR A 153 16.15 -5.39 -4.75
C TYR A 153 15.60 -5.81 -6.11
N TYR A 154 16.46 -6.05 -7.10
CA TYR A 154 16.06 -6.50 -8.43
C TYR A 154 15.70 -7.98 -8.51
N LEU A 155 15.95 -8.76 -7.44
CA LEU A 155 15.57 -10.17 -7.35
C LEU A 155 14.36 -10.40 -6.44
N VAL A 156 13.74 -9.34 -5.93
CA VAL A 156 12.53 -9.44 -5.11
C VAL A 156 11.34 -9.75 -6.03
N HIS A 157 10.74 -10.93 -5.85
CA HIS A 157 9.47 -11.28 -6.49
C HIS A 157 8.32 -10.73 -5.66
N TYR A 158 7.62 -9.72 -6.20
CA TYR A 158 6.41 -9.23 -5.57
C TYR A 158 5.24 -10.15 -5.88
N SER A 159 4.38 -10.38 -4.89
CA SER A 159 3.11 -11.07 -5.11
C SER A 159 2.09 -10.08 -5.69
N ASP A 160 2.32 -9.65 -6.93
CA ASP A 160 1.51 -8.63 -7.61
C ASP A 160 0.02 -9.00 -7.73
N GLN A 161 -0.30 -10.30 -7.61
CA GLN A 161 -1.66 -10.81 -7.56
C GLN A 161 -2.44 -10.35 -6.30
N TYR A 162 -1.75 -10.10 -5.19
CA TYR A 162 -2.38 -9.81 -3.90
C TYR A 162 -1.98 -8.41 -3.41
N PRO A 163 -2.70 -7.37 -3.82
CA PRO A 163 -2.42 -5.99 -3.39
C PRO A 163 -3.09 -5.65 -2.04
N LEU A 164 -4.02 -6.48 -1.55
CA LEU A 164 -4.70 -6.35 -0.25
C LEU A 164 -4.28 -7.50 0.67
N TRP A 165 -3.84 -7.15 1.88
CA TRP A 165 -3.45 -8.10 2.91
C TRP A 165 -4.18 -7.78 4.21
N SER A 166 -4.39 -8.79 5.05
CA SER A 166 -4.93 -8.62 6.40
C SER A 166 -4.00 -9.22 7.44
N PHE A 167 -4.03 -8.67 8.66
CA PHE A 167 -3.32 -9.21 9.81
C PHE A 167 -4.32 -9.47 10.94
N GLU A 168 -4.37 -10.71 11.40
CA GLU A 168 -5.16 -11.12 12.56
C GLU A 168 -4.30 -11.05 13.82
N ASN A 169 -4.70 -10.22 14.78
CA ASN A 169 -3.88 -9.97 15.97
C ASN A 169 -3.77 -11.19 16.89
N ASP A 170 -4.88 -11.89 17.10
CA ASP A 170 -4.95 -13.01 18.06
C ASP A 170 -4.13 -14.21 17.61
N THR A 171 -4.08 -14.46 16.30
CA THR A 171 -3.37 -15.61 15.72
C THR A 171 -2.02 -15.23 15.10
N GLN A 172 -1.76 -13.93 14.93
CA GLN A 172 -0.60 -13.38 14.22
C GLN A 172 -0.45 -13.92 12.80
N VAL A 173 -1.58 -14.16 12.13
CA VAL A 173 -1.63 -14.71 10.77
C VAL A 173 -1.92 -13.61 9.76
N TRP A 174 -1.13 -13.59 8.68
CA TRP A 174 -1.38 -12.75 7.52
C TRP A 174 -2.31 -13.43 6.51
N GLY A 175 -3.43 -12.78 6.19
CA GLY A 175 -4.29 -13.10 5.06
C GLY A 175 -3.88 -12.33 3.80
N GLN A 176 -4.27 -12.84 2.63
CA GLN A 176 -3.98 -12.22 1.34
C GLN A 176 -5.18 -12.34 0.40
N TYR A 177 -5.44 -11.31 -0.40
CA TYR A 177 -6.64 -11.24 -1.21
C TYR A 177 -6.35 -10.70 -2.61
N ASP A 178 -6.86 -11.43 -3.61
CA ASP A 178 -6.80 -11.03 -5.02
C ASP A 178 -8.05 -10.21 -5.33
N VAL A 179 -7.93 -8.91 -5.13
CA VAL A 179 -8.98 -7.93 -5.42
C VAL A 179 -9.01 -7.54 -6.91
N LYS A 180 -8.35 -8.29 -7.80
CA LYS A 180 -8.34 -8.08 -9.26
C LYS A 180 -7.78 -6.73 -9.72
N GLN A 181 -6.78 -6.22 -9.00
CA GLN A 181 -5.99 -5.06 -9.43
C GLN A 181 -4.64 -5.53 -9.97
N SER A 182 -4.23 -5.01 -11.13
CA SER A 182 -2.99 -5.44 -11.82
C SER A 182 -1.72 -4.72 -11.34
N TRP A 183 -1.84 -3.77 -10.43
CA TRP A 183 -0.73 -3.00 -9.87
C TRP A 183 -1.05 -2.58 -8.43
N THR A 184 0.00 -2.27 -7.67
CA THR A 184 -0.14 -1.70 -6.33
C THR A 184 0.11 -0.19 -6.37
N PRO A 185 -0.88 0.64 -6.03
CA PRO A 185 -0.67 2.09 -6.02
C PRO A 185 0.14 2.51 -4.79
N SER A 186 0.86 3.62 -4.89
CA SER A 186 1.51 4.29 -3.76
C SER A 186 1.17 5.78 -3.76
N TYR A 187 1.41 6.45 -2.65
CA TYR A 187 1.33 7.91 -2.51
C TYR A 187 -0.05 8.55 -2.84
N GLY A 188 -1.13 7.76 -2.80
CA GLY A 188 -2.50 8.23 -2.96
C GLY A 188 -3.11 8.68 -1.63
N ALA A 189 -4.27 9.31 -1.69
CA ALA A 189 -5.06 9.64 -0.51
C ALA A 189 -5.96 8.45 -0.14
N ALA A 190 -6.05 8.10 1.14
CA ALA A 190 -6.84 6.95 1.58
C ALA A 190 -7.71 7.28 2.80
N THR A 191 -8.87 6.64 2.90
CA THR A 191 -9.75 6.65 4.08
C THR A 191 -10.65 5.41 4.06
N GLU A 192 -11.39 5.17 5.13
CA GLU A 192 -12.36 4.08 5.20
C GLU A 192 -13.71 4.54 5.77
N ALA A 193 -14.74 3.76 5.47
CA ALA A 193 -16.08 3.81 6.05
C ALA A 193 -16.35 2.49 6.80
N PRO A 194 -15.88 2.37 8.05
CA PRO A 194 -15.95 1.13 8.84
C PRO A 194 -17.38 0.64 9.06
N ASP A 195 -18.31 1.57 9.28
CA ASP A 195 -19.75 1.31 9.43
C ASP A 195 -20.43 0.77 8.17
N GLN A 196 -19.69 0.71 7.06
CA GLN A 196 -20.13 0.17 5.77
C GLN A 196 -19.22 -0.96 5.26
N GLY A 197 -18.13 -1.27 5.96
CA GLY A 197 -17.14 -2.28 5.53
C GLY A 197 -16.40 -1.89 4.25
N LEU A 198 -16.27 -0.59 3.95
CA LEU A 198 -15.63 -0.09 2.72
C LEU A 198 -14.35 0.69 3.02
N ALA A 199 -13.37 0.57 2.14
CA ALA A 199 -12.17 1.42 2.12
C ALA A 199 -11.99 2.09 0.76
N PHE A 200 -11.35 3.24 0.74
CA PHE A 200 -11.22 4.09 -0.44
C PHE A 200 -9.77 4.53 -0.62
N TYR A 201 -9.24 4.37 -1.83
CA TYR A 201 -7.91 4.79 -2.21
C TYR A 201 -7.97 5.62 -3.49
N LEU A 202 -7.70 6.92 -3.38
CA LEU A 202 -7.79 7.90 -4.45
C LEU A 202 -6.43 8.13 -5.12
N ASN A 203 -6.39 7.91 -6.44
CA ASN A 203 -5.25 8.20 -7.31
C ASN A 203 -3.92 7.58 -6.85
N GLY A 204 -2.91 8.39 -6.58
CA GLY A 204 -1.55 7.93 -6.31
C GLY A 204 -0.71 7.77 -7.57
N ARG A 205 0.30 6.90 -7.50
CA ARG A 205 1.25 6.62 -8.56
C ARG A 205 1.81 5.20 -8.49
N THR A 206 2.41 4.75 -9.58
CA THR A 206 3.38 3.63 -9.59
C THR A 206 4.81 4.16 -9.70
N ASP A 207 5.76 3.40 -9.17
CA ASP A 207 7.19 3.66 -9.28
C ASP A 207 7.99 2.34 -9.20
N ASN A 208 9.31 2.42 -9.22
CA ASN A 208 10.18 1.24 -9.31
C ASN A 208 10.15 0.28 -8.10
N GLY A 209 9.38 0.58 -7.06
CA GLY A 209 9.15 -0.30 -5.92
C GLY A 209 7.69 -0.77 -5.79
N THR A 210 6.80 -0.37 -6.70
CA THR A 210 5.38 -0.78 -6.61
C THR A 210 5.14 -2.21 -7.08
N SER A 211 5.56 -2.59 -8.28
CA SER A 211 5.21 -3.90 -8.85
C SER A 211 6.36 -4.52 -9.65
N SER A 212 6.28 -5.82 -9.94
CA SER A 212 7.39 -6.52 -10.61
C SER A 212 7.60 -6.00 -12.02
N SER A 213 6.53 -5.53 -12.66
CA SER A 213 6.56 -4.90 -13.98
C SER A 213 7.26 -3.54 -13.99
N THR A 214 7.33 -2.83 -12.86
CA THR A 214 7.92 -1.48 -12.77
C THR A 214 9.34 -1.49 -12.19
N LEU A 215 9.85 -2.65 -11.77
CA LEU A 215 11.12 -2.81 -11.04
C LEU A 215 12.34 -2.17 -11.73
N HIS A 216 12.33 -2.16 -13.07
CA HIS A 216 13.42 -1.66 -13.91
C HIS A 216 13.14 -0.27 -14.51
N ASP A 217 12.07 0.41 -14.08
CA ASP A 217 11.66 1.72 -14.62
C ASP A 217 12.55 2.88 -14.16
N GLY A 218 13.60 2.61 -13.37
CA GLY A 218 14.52 3.64 -12.88
C GLY A 218 13.80 4.65 -12.00
N ASP A 219 13.90 5.94 -12.29
CA ASP A 219 13.24 7.02 -11.54
C ASP A 219 11.87 7.43 -12.13
N VAL A 220 11.31 6.62 -13.03
CA VAL A 220 10.00 6.93 -13.61
C VAL A 220 8.90 6.71 -12.57
N GLN A 221 8.00 7.68 -12.48
CA GLN A 221 6.85 7.70 -11.59
C GLN A 221 5.60 7.97 -12.41
N THR A 222 4.68 7.01 -12.50
CA THR A 222 3.48 7.14 -13.33
C THR A 222 2.26 7.43 -12.46
N THR A 223 1.63 8.59 -12.66
CA THR A 223 0.42 8.96 -11.91
C THR A 223 -0.76 8.06 -12.26
N LEU A 224 -1.58 7.70 -11.27
CA LEU A 224 -2.71 6.79 -11.43
C LEU A 224 -4.05 7.54 -11.41
N ASP A 225 -4.88 7.23 -12.40
CA ASP A 225 -6.26 7.70 -12.49
C ASP A 225 -7.21 6.84 -11.66
N GLY A 226 -8.32 7.44 -11.22
CA GLY A 226 -9.43 6.72 -10.56
C GLY A 226 -9.32 6.62 -9.04
N MET A 227 -10.37 6.06 -8.45
CA MET A 227 -10.49 5.77 -7.02
C MET A 227 -10.86 4.30 -6.83
N ILE A 228 -10.02 3.55 -6.11
CA ILE A 228 -10.30 2.17 -5.75
C ILE A 228 -11.24 2.17 -4.54
N VAL A 229 -12.39 1.52 -4.67
CA VAL A 229 -13.25 1.13 -3.57
C VAL A 229 -12.95 -0.32 -3.25
N LEU A 230 -12.51 -0.57 -2.02
CA LEU A 230 -12.27 -1.91 -1.47
C LEU A 230 -13.46 -2.30 -0.61
N ASP A 231 -13.99 -3.49 -0.87
CA ASP A 231 -14.94 -4.15 0.00
C ASP A 231 -14.14 -5.02 0.98
N LEU A 232 -14.09 -4.64 2.25
CA LEU A 232 -13.32 -5.34 3.27
C LEU A 232 -14.07 -6.55 3.87
N VAL A 233 -15.35 -6.73 3.53
CA VAL A 233 -16.15 -7.89 3.93
C VAL A 233 -16.03 -9.00 2.90
N GLN A 234 -16.17 -8.65 1.61
CA GLN A 234 -16.12 -9.58 0.48
C GLN A 234 -14.72 -9.72 -0.13
N HIS A 235 -13.77 -8.89 0.29
CA HIS A 235 -12.40 -8.83 -0.24
C HIS A 235 -12.36 -8.66 -1.76
N SER A 236 -13.17 -7.73 -2.25
CA SER A 236 -13.26 -7.35 -3.67
C SER A 236 -12.89 -5.88 -3.87
N SER A 237 -12.71 -5.45 -5.12
CA SER A 237 -12.49 -4.03 -5.41
C SER A 237 -13.19 -3.56 -6.67
N ARG A 238 -13.41 -2.24 -6.75
CA ARG A 238 -13.80 -1.54 -7.98
C ARG A 238 -12.97 -0.30 -8.18
N ASN A 239 -12.63 -0.04 -9.44
CA ASN A 239 -12.01 1.21 -9.83
C ASN A 239 -13.06 2.16 -10.39
N LEU A 240 -13.32 3.25 -9.67
CA LEU A 240 -14.24 4.30 -10.07
C LEU A 240 -13.49 5.38 -10.84
N SER A 241 -14.08 5.85 -11.94
CA SER A 241 -13.56 7.03 -12.64
C SER A 241 -13.70 8.28 -11.78
N THR A 242 -12.64 9.08 -11.74
CA THR A 242 -12.58 10.37 -11.05
C THR A 242 -12.83 11.55 -11.99
N ALA A 243 -13.29 11.29 -13.22
CA ALA A 243 -13.59 12.33 -14.21
C ALA A 243 -14.71 13.32 -13.77
N GLY A 244 -15.49 12.96 -12.75
CA GLY A 244 -16.48 13.86 -12.13
C GLY A 244 -15.86 14.98 -11.29
N ILE A 245 -14.57 14.87 -10.92
CA ILE A 245 -13.84 15.94 -10.25
C ILE A 245 -13.63 17.09 -11.24
N LYS A 246 -13.95 18.31 -10.83
CA LYS A 246 -13.81 19.49 -11.69
C LYS A 246 -12.33 19.76 -11.99
N ASN A 247 -11.99 19.96 -13.27
CA ASN A 247 -10.61 20.15 -13.74
C ASN A 247 -9.66 19.05 -13.26
N TYR A 248 -10.15 17.80 -13.28
CA TYR A 248 -9.47 16.65 -12.72
C TYR A 248 -8.06 16.43 -13.28
N GLN A 249 -7.13 16.13 -12.37
CA GLN A 249 -5.81 15.56 -12.60
C GLN A 249 -5.54 14.55 -11.47
N PRO A 250 -4.84 13.43 -11.75
CA PRO A 250 -4.30 12.56 -10.71
C PRO A 250 -3.52 13.34 -9.67
N ARG A 251 -3.84 13.11 -8.39
CA ARG A 251 -3.11 13.71 -7.28
C ARG A 251 -2.34 12.69 -6.45
N VAL A 252 -1.22 13.14 -5.90
CA VAL A 252 -0.41 12.41 -4.91
C VAL A 252 -0.23 13.23 -3.65
N GLY A 253 -0.05 12.56 -2.50
CA GLY A 253 0.35 13.21 -1.24
C GLY A 253 -0.66 14.15 -0.60
N GLY A 254 -1.90 14.15 -1.06
CA GLY A 254 -3.03 14.72 -0.34
C GLY A 254 -3.57 13.74 0.71
N ALA A 255 -4.65 14.14 1.36
CA ALA A 255 -5.38 13.30 2.31
C ALA A 255 -6.85 13.17 1.92
N MET A 256 -7.55 12.19 2.48
CA MET A 256 -8.98 12.01 2.32
C MET A 256 -9.57 11.68 3.69
N GLN A 257 -10.74 12.22 4.01
CA GLN A 257 -11.42 11.98 5.29
C GLN A 257 -12.87 11.60 5.07
N TYR A 258 -13.35 10.64 5.85
CA TYR A 258 -14.73 10.17 5.83
C TYR A 258 -15.58 10.91 6.88
N ALA A 259 -16.65 11.56 6.44
CA ALA A 259 -17.63 12.19 7.32
C ALA A 259 -18.91 11.33 7.38
N PRO A 260 -19.02 10.40 8.34
CA PRO A 260 -20.14 9.45 8.42
C PRO A 260 -21.49 10.09 8.73
N GLY A 261 -21.51 11.26 9.40
CA GLY A 261 -22.72 11.94 9.87
C GLY A 261 -23.45 12.77 8.80
N VAL A 262 -22.99 12.75 7.55
CA VAL A 262 -23.46 13.64 6.49
C VAL A 262 -24.04 12.84 5.32
N GLY A 263 -25.14 13.30 4.72
CA GLY A 263 -25.77 12.61 3.59
C GLY A 263 -26.47 11.31 3.99
N GLU A 264 -26.87 10.48 3.02
CA GLU A 264 -27.55 9.21 3.31
C GLU A 264 -26.58 8.11 3.77
N ASN A 265 -25.32 8.16 3.28
CA ASN A 265 -24.30 7.15 3.51
C ASN A 265 -22.92 7.72 3.90
N GLY A 266 -22.86 9.00 4.31
CA GLY A 266 -21.57 9.67 4.52
C GLY A 266 -20.99 10.25 3.22
N VAL A 267 -19.98 11.11 3.39
CA VAL A 267 -19.22 11.70 2.28
C VAL A 267 -17.72 11.55 2.52
N LEU A 268 -16.93 11.56 1.43
CA LEU A 268 -15.48 11.64 1.50
C LEU A 268 -15.03 13.05 1.12
N VAL A 269 -14.09 13.63 1.86
CA VAL A 269 -13.51 14.94 1.55
C VAL A 269 -12.04 14.76 1.18
N ALA A 270 -11.70 15.00 -0.07
CA ALA A 270 -10.33 14.97 -0.58
C ALA A 270 -9.67 16.35 -0.45
N LEU A 271 -8.46 16.35 0.11
CA LEU A 271 -7.75 17.54 0.57
C LEU A 271 -6.39 17.68 -0.12
N SER A 272 -6.17 18.84 -0.75
CA SER A 272 -4.89 19.22 -1.36
C SER A 272 -4.31 18.09 -2.24
N GLY A 273 -2.99 18.00 -2.33
CA GLY A 273 -2.25 17.06 -3.15
C GLY A 273 -1.40 17.78 -4.19
N GLN A 274 -0.49 17.04 -4.81
CA GLN A 274 0.34 17.49 -5.93
C GLN A 274 -0.19 16.88 -7.22
N VAL A 275 -0.33 17.70 -8.26
CA VAL A 275 -0.75 17.31 -9.60
C VAL A 275 0.31 17.68 -10.64
N PHE A 276 0.29 16.97 -11.76
CA PHE A 276 1.23 17.15 -12.86
C PHE A 276 0.46 17.42 -14.16
N ASP A 277 0.20 18.70 -14.43
CA ASP A 277 -0.72 19.12 -15.49
C ASP A 277 -0.30 18.57 -16.86
N GLY A 278 -1.11 17.65 -17.41
CA GLY A 278 -0.89 17.05 -18.73
C GLY A 278 0.25 16.03 -18.82
N ILE A 279 0.85 15.65 -17.68
CA ILE A 279 2.03 14.76 -17.63
C ILE A 279 1.71 13.55 -16.76
N LYS A 280 1.64 12.36 -17.38
CA LYS A 280 1.42 11.10 -16.66
C LYS A 280 2.71 10.49 -16.10
N ALA A 281 3.79 10.50 -16.89
CA ALA A 281 5.09 9.97 -16.51
C ALA A 281 5.97 11.11 -15.99
N THR A 282 6.35 11.00 -14.72
CA THR A 282 7.13 11.99 -13.96
C THR A 282 8.37 11.33 -13.38
N ASN A 283 9.16 12.08 -12.63
CA ASN A 283 10.35 11.60 -11.92
C ASN A 283 10.55 12.41 -10.63
N THR A 284 11.57 12.10 -9.82
CA THR A 284 11.84 12.81 -8.55
C THR A 284 12.07 14.32 -8.69
N ASN A 285 12.52 14.77 -9.87
CA ASN A 285 12.76 16.18 -10.16
C ASN A 285 11.52 16.92 -10.67
N SER A 286 10.45 16.19 -10.98
CA SER A 286 9.20 16.78 -11.46
C SER A 286 8.54 17.55 -10.32
N LYS A 287 8.40 18.87 -10.50
CA LYS A 287 7.84 19.75 -9.47
C LYS A 287 6.32 19.78 -9.44
N GLY A 288 5.64 19.64 -10.58
CA GLY A 288 4.18 19.75 -10.65
C GLY A 288 3.66 21.06 -10.04
N ARG A 289 2.41 21.05 -9.58
CA ARG A 289 1.86 22.11 -8.71
C ARG A 289 1.05 21.49 -7.58
N LEU A 290 0.88 22.27 -6.50
CA LEU A 290 -0.03 21.88 -5.44
C LEU A 290 -1.46 22.35 -5.73
N LEU A 291 -2.41 21.54 -5.28
CA LEU A 291 -3.82 21.92 -5.21
C LEU A 291 -4.04 22.81 -3.98
N THR A 292 -4.72 23.92 -4.20
CA THR A 292 -5.05 24.90 -3.16
C THR A 292 -6.21 24.42 -2.31
N PHE A 293 -6.29 24.94 -1.08
CA PHE A 293 -7.40 24.66 -0.16
C PHE A 293 -8.60 25.59 -0.35
N ASP A 294 -8.59 26.44 -1.38
CA ASP A 294 -9.70 27.34 -1.76
C ASP A 294 -10.94 26.59 -2.27
N THR A 295 -10.74 25.34 -2.66
CA THR A 295 -11.76 24.36 -3.04
C THR A 295 -11.39 23.01 -2.45
N VAL A 296 -12.40 22.20 -2.13
CA VAL A 296 -12.25 20.79 -1.75
C VAL A 296 -13.16 19.93 -2.60
N ASP A 297 -12.72 18.71 -2.89
CA ASP A 297 -13.50 17.75 -3.66
C ASP A 297 -14.20 16.79 -2.71
N VAL A 298 -15.52 16.70 -2.82
CA VAL A 298 -16.39 15.90 -1.94
C VAL A 298 -17.07 14.81 -2.74
N PHE A 299 -16.90 13.56 -2.33
CA PHE A 299 -17.56 12.40 -2.94
C PHE A 299 -18.77 11.98 -2.11
N ASP A 300 -19.93 11.89 -2.75
CA ASP A 300 -21.14 11.35 -2.12
C ASP A 300 -21.18 9.82 -2.25
N ILE A 301 -20.94 9.13 -1.12
CA ILE A 301 -20.96 7.65 -1.07
C ILE A 301 -22.35 7.11 -1.41
N GLY A 302 -23.42 7.81 -1.02
CA GLY A 302 -24.80 7.39 -1.28
C GLY A 302 -25.08 7.28 -2.77
N SER A 303 -24.60 8.25 -3.56
CA SER A 303 -24.72 8.21 -5.03
C SER A 303 -24.05 7.00 -5.67
N TYR A 304 -22.95 6.50 -5.10
CA TYR A 304 -22.29 5.28 -5.55
C TYR A 304 -23.05 4.03 -5.13
N LEU A 305 -23.45 3.93 -3.85
CA LEU A 305 -24.12 2.74 -3.35
C LEU A 305 -25.51 2.51 -3.95
N LYS A 306 -26.19 3.59 -4.36
CA LYS A 306 -27.48 3.51 -5.04
C LYS A 306 -27.39 2.82 -6.41
N ASP A 307 -26.28 3.02 -7.12
CA ASP A 307 -26.03 2.38 -8.41
C ASP A 307 -24.52 2.13 -8.58
N PRO A 308 -24.01 1.02 -8.02
CA PRO A 308 -22.57 0.71 -8.07
C PRO A 308 -22.03 0.47 -9.49
N SER A 309 -22.90 0.38 -10.51
CA SER A 309 -22.48 0.32 -11.92
C SER A 309 -22.00 1.67 -12.45
N LYS A 310 -22.26 2.75 -11.71
CA LYS A 310 -21.80 4.13 -11.98
C LYS A 310 -20.65 4.51 -11.06
N ASN A 311 -20.01 5.63 -11.37
CA ASN A 311 -18.80 6.12 -10.69
C ASN A 311 -19.07 6.92 -9.40
N GLY A 312 -20.32 7.04 -8.95
CA GLY A 312 -20.72 8.02 -7.93
C GLY A 312 -20.60 9.47 -8.40
N THR A 313 -20.79 10.42 -7.49
CA THR A 313 -20.84 11.85 -7.78
C THR A 313 -19.81 12.60 -6.94
N TRP A 314 -19.02 13.44 -7.61
CA TRP A 314 -18.07 14.35 -7.00
C TRP A 314 -18.59 15.79 -7.07
N TYR A 315 -18.32 16.57 -6.04
CA TYR A 315 -18.66 17.99 -5.94
C TYR A 315 -17.41 18.79 -5.59
N SER A 316 -17.15 19.87 -6.33
CA SER A 316 -16.05 20.79 -6.03
C SER A 316 -16.61 21.99 -5.25
N GLN A 317 -16.37 22.02 -3.95
CA GLN A 317 -16.95 22.97 -3.01
C GLN A 317 -15.94 24.08 -2.66
N PRO A 318 -16.23 25.36 -2.94
CA PRO A 318 -15.43 26.48 -2.48
C PRO A 318 -15.38 26.58 -0.95
N THR A 319 -14.23 26.96 -0.43
CA THR A 319 -13.99 27.18 1.01
C THR A 319 -13.74 28.66 1.32
N SER A 320 -13.84 29.00 2.60
CA SER A 320 -13.68 30.37 3.12
C SER A 320 -12.85 30.39 4.42
N GLY A 321 -12.70 31.55 5.06
CA GLY A 321 -11.96 31.69 6.32
C GLY A 321 -10.44 31.74 6.15
N ASP A 322 -9.74 31.19 7.13
CA ASP A 322 -8.27 31.25 7.25
C ASP A 322 -7.62 30.12 6.41
N ILE A 323 -7.78 30.19 5.09
CA ILE A 323 -7.35 29.14 4.16
C ILE A 323 -5.82 28.90 4.29
N PRO A 324 -5.37 27.69 4.67
CA PRO A 324 -3.95 27.43 4.83
C PRO A 324 -3.22 27.37 3.47
N PRO A 325 -1.89 27.59 3.44
CA PRO A 325 -1.08 27.34 2.26
C PRO A 325 -1.21 25.90 1.74
N PRO A 326 -1.16 25.69 0.41
CA PRO A 326 -1.20 24.36 -0.17
C PRO A 326 0.02 23.54 0.25
N ARG A 327 -0.20 22.23 0.45
CA ARG A 327 0.82 21.32 1.00
C ARG A 327 0.54 19.85 0.68
N VAL A 328 1.58 19.02 0.77
CA VAL A 328 1.51 17.55 0.71
C VAL A 328 2.16 16.94 1.94
N ASP A 329 2.01 15.62 2.09
CA ASP A 329 2.66 14.83 3.15
C ASP A 329 2.30 15.32 4.57
N PHE A 330 1.11 15.92 4.74
CA PHE A 330 0.51 16.26 6.02
C PHE A 330 -0.33 15.08 6.53
N CYS A 331 -0.64 15.05 7.82
CA CYS A 331 -1.64 14.13 8.35
C CYS A 331 -2.98 14.84 8.55
N SER A 332 -4.08 14.07 8.56
CA SER A 332 -5.39 14.61 8.90
C SER A 332 -6.24 13.63 9.69
N ILE A 333 -7.09 14.18 10.56
CA ILE A 333 -8.16 13.47 11.27
C ILE A 333 -9.47 14.24 11.14
N ILE A 334 -10.59 13.57 11.35
CA ILE A 334 -11.90 14.21 11.46
C ILE A 334 -12.50 13.97 12.85
N VAL A 335 -13.02 15.04 13.45
CA VAL A 335 -13.66 14.99 14.77
C VAL A 335 -14.98 15.76 14.74
N SER A 336 -16.06 15.05 15.06
CA SER A 336 -17.41 15.63 15.12
C SER A 336 -17.67 16.32 16.45
N ALA A 337 -18.48 17.38 16.44
CA ALA A 337 -19.09 17.89 17.66
C ALA A 337 -19.97 16.80 18.32
N PRO A 338 -20.15 16.83 19.65
CA PRO A 338 -20.96 15.83 20.37
C PRO A 338 -22.37 15.62 19.83
N ASP A 339 -23.00 16.68 19.30
CA ASP A 339 -24.35 16.63 18.70
C ASP A 339 -24.37 16.38 17.18
N ASN A 340 -23.21 16.10 16.57
CA ASN A 340 -23.01 15.97 15.11
C ASN A 340 -23.47 17.20 14.29
N SER A 341 -23.60 18.39 14.89
CA SER A 341 -23.95 19.61 14.15
C SER A 341 -22.81 20.17 13.31
N SER A 342 -21.56 19.79 13.62
CA SER A 342 -20.37 20.14 12.84
C SER A 342 -19.35 19.00 12.85
N HIS A 343 -18.58 18.90 11.77
CA HIS A 343 -17.49 17.94 11.61
C HIS A 343 -16.21 18.68 11.25
N ASN A 344 -15.16 18.51 12.04
CA ASN A 344 -13.96 19.32 11.98
C ASN A 344 -12.79 18.47 11.52
N ILE A 345 -12.29 18.75 10.32
CA ILE A 345 -11.15 18.05 9.74
C ILE A 345 -9.88 18.83 10.10
N PHE A 346 -9.03 18.24 10.93
CA PHE A 346 -7.74 18.79 11.32
C PHE A 346 -6.68 18.39 10.28
N VAL A 347 -5.89 19.34 9.84
CA VAL A 347 -4.74 19.16 8.94
C VAL A 347 -3.50 19.63 9.68
N TYR A 348 -2.53 18.73 9.89
CA TYR A 348 -1.31 19.05 10.62
C TYR A 348 -0.05 18.88 9.78
N GLY A 349 0.79 19.92 9.77
CA GLY A 349 2.12 19.91 9.18
C GLY A 349 2.09 19.80 7.67
N GLY A 350 3.05 19.06 7.10
CA GLY A 350 3.24 18.87 5.67
C GLY A 350 4.33 19.78 5.09
N ARG A 351 4.42 19.78 3.75
CA ARG A 351 5.42 20.57 3.03
C ARG A 351 4.95 21.04 1.66
N ASP A 352 5.59 22.07 1.14
CA ASP A 352 5.52 22.51 -0.25
C ASP A 352 6.87 22.25 -0.95
N PRO A 353 6.99 21.15 -1.72
CA PRO A 353 8.20 20.82 -2.48
C PRO A 353 8.30 21.59 -3.82
N THR A 354 7.29 22.40 -4.16
CA THR A 354 7.14 23.09 -5.46
C THR A 354 7.60 24.55 -5.42
N ALA A 355 7.84 25.09 -4.22
CA ALA A 355 8.38 26.43 -4.02
C ALA A 355 9.72 26.64 -4.77
N LYS A 356 9.91 27.85 -5.32
CA LYS A 356 11.01 28.18 -6.25
C LYS A 356 12.41 28.08 -5.65
N ASN A 357 12.56 28.42 -4.37
CA ASN A 357 13.88 28.56 -3.73
C ASN A 357 14.23 27.32 -2.90
N GLU A 358 13.44 27.04 -1.87
CA GLU A 358 13.57 25.87 -1.02
C GLU A 358 12.19 25.30 -0.68
N THR A 359 12.15 24.01 -0.32
CA THR A 359 10.95 23.37 0.21
C THR A 359 10.48 24.12 1.45
N ILE A 360 9.19 24.50 1.48
CA ILE A 360 8.58 25.08 2.68
C ILE A 360 8.06 23.93 3.52
N TYR A 361 8.34 23.95 4.83
CA TYR A 361 7.85 22.94 5.77
C TYR A 361 6.92 23.60 6.79
N TYR A 362 5.84 22.91 7.13
CA TYR A 362 4.76 23.44 7.94
C TYR A 362 4.71 22.75 9.31
N ASP A 363 4.32 23.50 10.34
CA ASP A 363 4.05 23.02 11.71
C ASP A 363 2.72 23.57 12.28
N ASP A 364 1.91 24.19 11.42
CA ASP A 364 0.59 24.70 11.78
C ASP A 364 -0.45 23.58 11.73
N ILE A 365 -1.49 23.76 12.54
CA ILE A 365 -2.74 22.99 12.44
C ILE A 365 -3.81 23.92 11.91
N ALA A 366 -4.43 23.51 10.81
CA ALA A 366 -5.60 24.16 10.23
C ALA A 366 -6.80 23.22 10.32
N ILE A 367 -7.99 23.77 10.53
CA ILE A 367 -9.24 23.01 10.64
C ILE A 367 -10.18 23.44 9.53
N LEU A 368 -10.69 22.48 8.75
CA LEU A 368 -11.84 22.69 7.88
C LEU A 368 -13.11 22.20 8.60
N SER A 369 -14.03 23.13 8.89
CA SER A 369 -15.30 22.78 9.52
C SER A 369 -16.42 22.57 8.49
N LEU A 370 -17.15 21.47 8.62
CA LEU A 370 -18.35 21.14 7.85
C LEU A 370 -19.59 21.36 8.72
N PRO A 371 -20.73 21.82 8.17
CA PRO A 371 -21.00 22.01 6.73
C PRO A 371 -20.68 23.43 6.21
N SER A 372 -20.06 24.31 7.00
CA SER A 372 -19.75 25.68 6.58
C SER A 372 -18.58 25.81 5.59
N PHE A 373 -17.77 24.77 5.43
CA PHE A 373 -16.53 24.79 4.63
C PHE A 373 -15.63 26.01 4.95
N THR A 374 -15.53 26.31 6.25
CA THR A 374 -14.73 27.42 6.78
C THR A 374 -13.43 26.89 7.34
N TRP A 375 -12.30 27.43 6.87
CA TRP A 375 -10.98 27.16 7.41
C TRP A 375 -10.72 28.01 8.66
N ILE A 376 -10.07 27.40 9.65
CA ILE A 376 -9.77 27.99 10.94
C ILE A 376 -8.29 27.71 11.24
N SER A 377 -7.51 28.76 11.48
CA SER A 377 -6.15 28.59 12.02
C SER A 377 -6.26 28.19 13.48
N TYR A 378 -5.71 27.03 13.83
CA TYR A 378 -5.92 26.43 15.15
C TYR A 378 -4.64 26.44 16.01
N TYR A 379 -3.50 26.11 15.40
CA TYR A 379 -2.20 26.11 16.07
C TYR A 379 -1.11 26.55 15.10
N ASN A 380 -0.07 27.22 15.61
CA ASN A 380 1.12 27.57 14.85
C ASN A 380 2.36 27.15 15.63
N GLY A 381 3.10 26.18 15.11
CA GLY A 381 4.33 25.70 15.71
C GLY A 381 5.62 26.18 15.04
N LYS A 382 6.75 25.62 15.47
CA LYS A 382 8.12 25.93 14.98
C LYS A 382 8.98 24.69 14.72
N SER A 383 8.43 23.50 14.87
CA SER A 383 9.04 22.19 14.67
C SER A 383 8.35 21.47 13.51
N PRO A 384 8.57 21.92 12.26
CA PRO A 384 7.80 21.45 11.12
C PRO A 384 8.01 19.97 10.85
N ARG A 385 6.96 19.33 10.33
CA ARG A 385 6.93 17.88 10.20
C ARG A 385 6.10 17.42 9.00
N TRP A 386 6.59 16.42 8.27
CA TRP A 386 5.93 15.85 7.10
C TRP A 386 6.12 14.33 7.00
N GLY A 387 5.27 13.65 6.25
CA GLY A 387 5.29 12.19 6.11
C GLY A 387 4.94 11.44 7.39
N HIS A 388 4.26 12.10 8.33
CA HIS A 388 3.74 11.50 9.55
C HIS A 388 2.27 11.10 9.37
N THR A 389 1.75 10.29 10.29
CA THR A 389 0.32 9.98 10.37
C THR A 389 -0.27 10.51 11.67
N CYS A 390 -1.60 10.58 11.76
CA CYS A 390 -2.28 10.92 12.99
C CYS A 390 -3.65 10.26 13.12
N HIS A 391 -4.09 10.08 14.37
CA HIS A 391 -5.35 9.45 14.73
C HIS A 391 -6.02 10.19 15.88
N LYS A 392 -7.35 10.26 15.86
CA LYS A 392 -8.14 10.61 17.04
C LYS A 392 -8.11 9.41 17.98
N VAL A 393 -7.54 9.57 19.17
CA VAL A 393 -7.37 8.51 20.17
C VAL A 393 -7.99 8.91 21.50
N GLY A 394 -8.37 7.89 22.28
CA GLY A 394 -9.15 8.11 23.50
C GLY A 394 -10.39 8.96 23.21
N ASN A 395 -10.73 9.81 24.18
CA ASN A 395 -11.94 10.61 24.08
C ASN A 395 -11.73 11.93 23.32
N ARG A 396 -10.57 12.59 23.48
CA ARG A 396 -10.34 13.97 23.02
C ARG A 396 -8.93 14.28 22.50
N GLN A 397 -8.07 13.29 22.30
CA GLN A 397 -6.68 13.52 21.96
C GLN A 397 -6.39 13.16 20.49
N MET A 398 -5.42 13.84 19.89
CA MET A 398 -4.80 13.44 18.63
C MET A 398 -3.42 12.86 18.93
N LEU A 399 -3.19 11.64 18.47
CA LEU A 399 -1.90 10.98 18.47
C LEU A 399 -1.25 11.19 17.11
N THR A 400 -0.04 11.71 17.10
CA THR A 400 0.79 11.78 15.89
C THR A 400 1.89 10.74 15.94
N ILE A 401 2.22 10.16 14.79
CA ILE A 401 3.23 9.12 14.69
C ILE A 401 4.29 9.56 13.68
N GLY A 402 5.53 9.64 14.15
CA GLY A 402 6.72 9.94 13.38
C GLY A 402 6.64 11.27 12.64
N GLY A 403 7.43 11.37 11.58
CA GLY A 403 7.55 12.48 10.67
C GLY A 403 9.00 12.90 10.46
N HIS A 404 9.27 13.46 9.29
CA HIS A 404 10.55 14.06 8.97
C HIS A 404 10.50 15.58 9.19
N ASN A 405 11.61 16.17 9.65
CA ASN A 405 11.74 17.61 9.90
C ASN A 405 12.50 18.31 8.73
N LYS A 406 12.98 19.55 8.92
CA LYS A 406 13.78 20.30 7.93
C LYS A 406 15.26 19.86 7.88
N TYR A 407 15.79 19.31 8.96
CA TYR A 407 17.21 19.06 9.15
C TYR A 407 17.54 17.59 8.89
N ASP A 408 18.26 17.36 7.80
CA ASP A 408 18.77 16.03 7.48
C ASP A 408 19.75 15.56 8.59
N ASN A 409 19.63 14.30 9.01
CA ASN A 409 20.56 13.58 9.91
C ASN A 409 20.52 13.96 11.40
N ILE A 410 19.40 14.48 11.92
CA ILE A 410 19.20 14.70 13.36
C ILE A 410 18.01 13.86 13.81
N CYS A 411 18.17 13.11 14.91
CA CYS A 411 17.06 12.31 15.45
C CYS A 411 15.90 13.19 15.89
N ASP A 412 14.71 12.63 15.78
CA ASP A 412 13.49 13.30 16.20
C ASP A 412 13.50 13.53 17.72
N TRP A 413 12.89 14.64 18.14
CA TRP A 413 12.65 14.91 19.54
C TRP A 413 11.56 13.97 20.11
N GLU A 414 10.66 13.48 19.24
CA GLU A 414 9.73 12.38 19.51
C GLU A 414 10.52 11.06 19.58
N LYS A 415 11.29 10.86 20.65
CA LYS A 415 12.21 9.70 20.80
C LYS A 415 11.52 8.34 20.77
N LYS A 416 10.20 8.32 20.90
CA LYS A 416 9.38 7.12 20.78
C LYS A 416 8.43 7.22 19.59
N SER A 417 8.76 7.99 18.55
CA SER A 417 7.94 8.11 17.34
C SER A 417 6.51 8.64 17.57
N VAL A 418 6.17 9.19 18.74
CA VAL A 418 4.81 9.64 19.02
C VAL A 418 4.77 10.96 19.79
N ALA A 419 3.72 11.74 19.55
CA ALA A 419 3.34 12.91 20.33
C ALA A 419 1.82 13.01 20.48
N ILE A 420 1.37 13.72 21.53
CA ILE A 420 -0.04 13.87 21.87
C ILE A 420 -0.42 15.34 21.83
N LEU A 421 -1.53 15.65 21.17
CA LEU A 421 -2.21 16.94 21.24
C LEU A 421 -3.57 16.77 21.92
N ASP A 422 -3.87 17.60 22.90
CA ASP A 422 -5.22 17.74 23.41
C ASP A 422 -6.08 18.64 22.50
N LEU A 423 -7.15 18.10 21.92
CA LEU A 423 -7.94 18.78 20.87
C LEU A 423 -8.84 19.93 21.36
N PRO A 424 -9.30 19.97 22.63
CA PRO A 424 -9.98 21.15 23.13
C PRO A 424 -9.02 22.31 23.43
N SER A 425 -7.90 22.05 24.10
CA SER A 425 -6.97 23.09 24.57
C SER A 425 -5.89 23.49 23.57
N ALA A 426 -5.66 22.71 22.50
CA ALA A 426 -4.55 22.86 21.57
C ALA A 426 -3.16 22.67 22.22
N GLU A 427 -3.09 21.94 23.34
CA GLU A 427 -1.85 21.75 24.08
C GLU A 427 -1.12 20.46 23.67
N TRP A 428 0.14 20.62 23.27
CA TRP A 428 1.04 19.51 23.00
C TRP A 428 1.62 18.95 24.30
N GLY A 429 1.61 17.62 24.43
CA GLY A 429 2.10 16.92 25.60
C GLY A 429 2.66 15.54 25.27
N SER A 430 3.06 14.84 26.33
CA SER A 430 3.57 13.47 26.22
C SER A 430 2.65 12.40 26.78
N LEU A 431 1.63 12.81 27.53
CA LEU A 431 0.67 11.94 28.18
C LEU A 431 -0.49 11.60 27.26
N TYR A 432 -0.62 10.32 26.91
CA TYR A 432 -1.87 9.74 26.43
C TYR A 432 -2.73 9.36 27.63
N ASN A 433 -3.98 9.84 27.67
CA ASN A 433 -4.94 9.50 28.69
C ASN A 433 -6.13 8.73 28.09
N ALA A 434 -6.20 7.43 28.35
CA ALA A 434 -7.29 6.57 27.89
C ALA A 434 -8.65 6.93 28.51
N PHE A 435 -8.67 7.61 29.66
CA PHE A 435 -9.86 7.91 30.46
C PHE A 435 -10.17 9.41 30.57
N ASP A 436 -9.67 10.20 29.62
CA ASP A 436 -9.94 11.63 29.56
C ASP A 436 -11.44 11.94 29.38
N ASP A 437 -11.83 13.19 29.63
CA ASP A 437 -13.19 13.65 29.36
C ASP A 437 -13.56 13.55 27.88
N GLN A 438 -14.86 13.52 27.60
CA GLN A 438 -15.40 13.52 26.25
C GLN A 438 -14.96 14.78 25.48
N TYR A 439 -14.70 14.61 24.18
CA TYR A 439 -14.35 15.73 23.31
C TYR A 439 -15.46 16.79 23.32
N ILE A 440 -15.02 18.05 23.39
CA ILE A 440 -15.84 19.24 23.21
C ILE A 440 -15.18 20.15 22.19
N LEU A 441 -15.96 21.02 21.56
CA LEU A 441 -15.41 22.05 20.68
C LEU A 441 -14.57 23.04 21.47
N SER A 442 -13.42 23.41 20.91
CA SER A 442 -12.59 24.49 21.42
C SER A 442 -13.22 25.86 21.14
N ASP A 443 -12.89 26.85 21.97
CA ASP A 443 -13.39 28.22 21.82
C ASP A 443 -13.04 28.82 20.45
N VAL A 444 -11.87 28.45 19.89
CA VAL A 444 -11.43 28.90 18.56
C VAL A 444 -12.36 28.41 17.46
N ILE A 445 -12.85 27.16 17.57
CA ILE A 445 -13.82 26.61 16.60
C ILE A 445 -15.17 27.31 16.78
N ILE A 446 -15.67 27.39 18.02
CA ILE A 446 -16.96 28.02 18.34
C ILE A 446 -16.99 29.49 17.87
N ALA A 447 -15.90 30.23 18.02
CA ALA A 447 -15.82 31.62 17.57
C ALA A 447 -16.04 31.78 16.05
N LYS A 448 -15.72 30.75 15.25
CA LYS A 448 -15.83 30.80 13.78
C LYS A 448 -17.15 30.22 13.26
N ILE A 449 -17.67 29.16 13.91
CA ILE A 449 -18.88 28.46 13.44
C ILE A 449 -20.13 28.68 14.30
N GLY A 450 -19.97 29.39 15.42
CA GLY A 450 -20.99 29.59 16.46
C GLY A 450 -21.31 28.31 17.24
N GLY A 451 -22.34 28.39 18.08
CA GLY A 451 -22.79 27.27 18.92
C GLY A 451 -22.17 27.28 20.32
N THR A 452 -21.89 26.09 20.84
CA THR A 452 -21.46 25.80 22.21
C THR A 452 -20.40 24.70 22.22
N PRO A 453 -19.70 24.43 23.35
CA PRO A 453 -18.75 23.32 23.44
C PRO A 453 -19.32 21.95 23.06
N ASN A 454 -20.63 21.75 23.27
CA ASN A 454 -21.31 20.50 22.93
C ASN A 454 -21.90 20.48 21.51
N GLY A 455 -21.68 21.53 20.71
CA GLY A 455 -22.18 21.66 19.34
C GLY A 455 -23.21 22.78 19.17
N ASN A 456 -24.26 22.52 18.39
CA ASN A 456 -25.25 23.47 17.89
C ASN A 456 -24.65 24.60 17.03
N ALA A 457 -23.76 24.22 16.09
CA ALA A 457 -23.15 25.18 15.16
C ALA A 457 -24.23 26.00 14.43
N THR A 458 -24.10 27.33 14.46
CA THR A 458 -25.10 28.25 13.86
C THR A 458 -24.74 28.61 12.42
N HIS A 459 -23.46 28.56 12.06
CA HIS A 459 -23.00 28.76 10.70
C HIS A 459 -22.98 27.43 9.95
N LYS A 460 -24.05 27.17 9.18
CA LYS A 460 -24.19 25.92 8.41
C LYS A 460 -24.11 26.12 6.89
N VAL A 461 -24.04 27.35 6.43
CA VAL A 461 -24.00 27.71 5.01
C VAL A 461 -22.60 28.22 4.67
N PRO A 462 -21.96 27.70 3.62
CA PRO A 462 -20.68 28.21 3.15
C PRO A 462 -20.78 29.66 2.71
N GLU A 463 -19.83 30.49 3.13
CA GLU A 463 -19.81 31.93 2.82
C GLU A 463 -19.80 32.18 1.30
N LYS A 464 -19.08 31.34 0.55
CA LYS A 464 -19.00 31.39 -0.92
C LYS A 464 -20.13 30.65 -1.63
N GLY A 465 -21.15 30.19 -0.89
CA GLY A 465 -22.27 29.43 -1.42
C GLY A 465 -21.97 27.95 -1.67
N TRP A 466 -23.01 27.21 -2.05
CA TRP A 466 -22.95 25.77 -2.31
C TRP A 466 -22.49 25.47 -3.75
N ALA A 467 -21.74 24.38 -3.93
CA ALA A 467 -21.33 23.89 -5.24
C ALA A 467 -22.54 23.60 -6.17
N SER A 468 -23.61 23.06 -5.61
CA SER A 468 -24.91 22.90 -6.27
C SER A 468 -26.03 22.77 -5.23
N GLU A 469 -27.28 22.87 -5.69
CA GLU A 469 -28.46 22.68 -4.83
C GLU A 469 -28.61 21.22 -4.36
N GLU A 470 -28.23 20.25 -5.19
CA GLU A 470 -28.17 18.84 -4.81
C GLU A 470 -27.14 18.62 -3.71
N PHE A 471 -25.95 19.22 -3.85
CA PHE A 471 -24.91 19.13 -2.84
C PHE A 471 -25.34 19.74 -1.50
N ARG A 472 -26.02 20.88 -1.54
CA ARG A 472 -26.61 21.49 -0.34
C ARG A 472 -27.53 20.51 0.38
N LYS A 473 -28.38 19.78 -0.35
CA LYS A 473 -29.30 18.80 0.25
C LYS A 473 -28.53 17.67 0.94
N ILE A 474 -27.51 17.13 0.29
CA ILE A 474 -26.65 16.09 0.87
C ILE A 474 -26.01 16.59 2.17
N MET A 475 -25.39 17.77 2.14
CA MET A 475 -24.71 18.36 3.30
C MET A 475 -25.65 18.83 4.42
N SER A 476 -26.95 18.99 4.12
CA SER A 476 -27.99 19.32 5.11
C SER A 476 -28.68 18.08 5.70
N THR A 477 -28.44 16.91 5.12
CA THR A 477 -28.96 15.64 5.64
C THR A 477 -28.02 15.11 6.70
N ASN A 478 -28.53 14.99 7.93
CA ASN A 478 -27.79 14.35 9.01
C ASN A 478 -28.04 12.84 8.98
N ARG A 479 -26.96 12.08 9.06
CA ARG A 479 -27.00 10.62 9.19
C ARG A 479 -26.79 10.22 10.64
N ILE A 480 -27.70 9.38 11.14
CA ILE A 480 -27.44 8.59 12.34
C ILE A 480 -26.76 7.30 11.87
N TYR A 481 -25.58 7.03 12.39
CA TYR A 481 -24.78 5.86 12.05
C TYR A 481 -24.25 5.22 13.33
N SER A 482 -23.94 3.93 13.25
CA SER A 482 -23.28 3.15 14.29
C SER A 482 -22.18 2.31 13.65
N ASN A 483 -21.13 2.02 14.40
CA ASN A 483 -20.10 1.07 13.99
C ASN A 483 -20.53 -0.37 14.31
N ASP A 484 -21.79 -0.71 14.04
CA ASP A 484 -22.30 -2.06 14.29
C ASP A 484 -21.66 -3.07 13.31
N PRO A 485 -21.63 -4.37 13.66
CA PRO A 485 -21.23 -5.46 12.77
C PRO A 485 -21.80 -5.33 11.34
N VAL A 486 -20.91 -5.37 10.34
CA VAL A 486 -21.30 -5.36 8.92
C VAL A 486 -21.06 -6.74 8.33
N ASN A 487 -22.14 -7.47 8.02
CA ASN A 487 -22.05 -8.82 7.45
C ASN A 487 -22.21 -8.84 5.93
N ASN A 488 -22.86 -7.83 5.36
CA ASN A 488 -23.05 -7.68 3.92
C ASN A 488 -22.84 -6.21 3.57
N THR A 489 -22.11 -5.96 2.50
CA THR A 489 -21.95 -4.61 1.95
C THR A 489 -23.06 -4.31 0.95
N PHE A 490 -23.42 -3.04 0.84
CA PHE A 490 -24.33 -2.55 -0.20
C PHE A 490 -23.65 -2.47 -1.59
N ALA A 491 -22.34 -2.65 -1.65
CA ALA A 491 -21.51 -2.56 -2.86
C ALA A 491 -21.39 -3.89 -3.62
N ALA A 492 -22.42 -4.74 -3.63
CA ALA A 492 -22.40 -6.02 -4.33
C ALA A 492 -22.10 -5.84 -5.83
N ASP A 493 -21.13 -6.58 -6.37
CA ASP A 493 -20.78 -6.59 -7.80
C ASP A 493 -22.02 -6.90 -8.65
N PRO A 494 -22.44 -6.03 -9.60
CA PRO A 494 -23.47 -6.36 -10.57
C PRO A 494 -23.16 -7.62 -11.38
N LYS A 495 -21.95 -8.19 -11.29
CA LYS A 495 -21.53 -9.34 -12.07
C LYS A 495 -21.52 -10.69 -11.36
N ASP A 496 -21.95 -10.78 -10.10
CA ASP A 496 -22.14 -12.09 -9.46
C ASP A 496 -23.54 -12.33 -8.87
N SER A 497 -24.52 -11.51 -9.26
CA SER A 497 -25.92 -11.96 -9.24
C SER A 497 -26.15 -12.93 -10.41
N GLY A 498 -25.54 -14.10 -10.31
CA GLY A 498 -26.00 -15.30 -10.99
C GLY A 498 -27.40 -15.66 -10.51
N LEU A 499 -28.40 -15.00 -11.11
CA LEU A 499 -29.70 -15.47 -11.59
C LEU A 499 -30.66 -14.29 -11.59
N ASP A 500 -30.77 -13.68 -12.77
CA ASP A 500 -31.90 -12.83 -13.14
C ASP A 500 -33.22 -13.54 -12.74
N GLY A 501 -34.14 -12.79 -12.14
CA GLY A 501 -35.42 -13.26 -11.62
C GLY A 501 -36.35 -13.86 -12.68
N ARG A 502 -35.93 -13.89 -13.95
CA ARG A 502 -36.58 -14.58 -15.07
C ARG A 502 -36.14 -16.03 -15.28
N THR A 503 -35.07 -16.51 -14.64
CA THR A 503 -34.56 -17.88 -14.85
C THR A 503 -35.09 -18.90 -13.82
N LYS A 504 -35.94 -18.48 -12.86
CA LYS A 504 -36.72 -19.42 -12.02
C LYS A 504 -37.89 -20.08 -12.74
N LEU A 505 -38.21 -19.67 -13.98
CA LEU A 505 -39.21 -20.33 -14.84
C LEU A 505 -38.61 -21.17 -15.99
N ALA A 506 -37.30 -21.08 -16.24
CA ALA A 506 -36.66 -21.79 -17.36
C ALA A 506 -35.95 -23.10 -16.94
N THR A 507 -35.60 -23.27 -15.66
CA THR A 507 -34.97 -24.50 -15.15
C THR A 507 -35.98 -25.59 -14.75
N ILE A 508 -37.29 -25.30 -14.80
CA ILE A 508 -38.36 -26.31 -14.67
C ILE A 508 -38.87 -26.80 -16.06
N ALA A 509 -38.38 -26.23 -17.16
CA ALA A 509 -38.71 -26.67 -18.53
C ALA A 509 -37.55 -27.35 -19.29
N GLY A 510 -36.31 -27.31 -18.76
CA GLY A 510 -35.13 -27.93 -19.39
C GLY A 510 -34.88 -29.39 -19.01
N ALA A 511 -35.46 -29.89 -17.91
CA ALA A 511 -35.34 -31.29 -17.47
C ALA A 511 -36.36 -32.24 -18.14
N SER A 512 -37.37 -31.71 -18.81
CA SER A 512 -38.38 -32.51 -19.51
C SER A 512 -37.91 -32.95 -20.90
N ILE A 513 -37.14 -32.12 -21.61
CA ILE A 513 -36.77 -32.40 -23.01
C ILE A 513 -35.71 -33.51 -23.10
N ALA A 514 -34.75 -33.58 -22.16
CA ALA A 514 -33.77 -34.67 -22.13
C ALA A 514 -34.41 -36.03 -21.80
N ALA A 515 -35.42 -36.06 -20.92
CA ALA A 515 -36.18 -37.28 -20.61
C ALA A 515 -37.07 -37.71 -21.78
N PHE A 516 -37.73 -36.77 -22.48
CA PHE A 516 -38.52 -37.09 -23.67
C PHE A 516 -37.65 -37.56 -24.85
N VAL A 517 -36.47 -36.99 -25.05
CA VAL A 517 -35.53 -37.47 -26.08
C VAL A 517 -35.00 -38.86 -25.73
N LEU A 518 -34.65 -39.13 -24.47
CA LEU A 518 -34.21 -40.46 -24.05
C LEU A 518 -35.31 -41.52 -24.20
N ILE A 519 -36.56 -41.19 -23.82
CA ILE A 519 -37.72 -42.07 -23.99
C ILE A 519 -38.05 -42.27 -25.47
N ALA A 520 -38.00 -41.23 -26.29
CA ALA A 520 -38.21 -41.34 -27.74
C ALA A 520 -37.12 -42.20 -28.41
N CYS A 521 -35.85 -42.06 -28.01
CA CYS A 521 -34.78 -42.94 -28.48
C CYS A 521 -34.99 -44.40 -28.05
N LEU A 522 -35.41 -44.66 -26.81
CA LEU A 522 -35.71 -46.01 -26.32
C LEU A 522 -36.93 -46.62 -27.04
N CYS A 523 -37.98 -45.83 -27.29
CA CYS A 523 -39.15 -46.23 -28.07
C CYS A 523 -38.79 -46.49 -29.54
N PHE A 524 -37.92 -45.69 -30.14
CA PHE A 524 -37.46 -45.87 -31.51
C PHE A 524 -36.57 -47.11 -31.65
N LEU A 525 -35.66 -47.36 -30.70
CA LEU A 525 -34.83 -48.56 -30.67
C LEU A 525 -35.67 -49.83 -30.45
N THR A 526 -36.66 -49.79 -29.55
CA THR A 526 -37.60 -50.92 -29.39
C THR A 526 -38.53 -51.11 -30.59
N TRP A 527 -38.91 -50.03 -31.29
CA TRP A 527 -39.67 -50.13 -32.54
C TRP A 527 -38.83 -50.74 -33.67
N ILE A 528 -37.57 -50.34 -33.85
CA ILE A 528 -36.64 -50.99 -34.79
C ILE A 528 -36.43 -52.46 -34.40
N TYR A 529 -36.20 -52.77 -33.12
CA TYR A 529 -36.03 -54.15 -32.66
C TYR A 529 -37.28 -55.01 -32.88
N ARG A 530 -38.49 -54.43 -32.78
CA ARG A 530 -39.76 -55.11 -33.09
C ARG A 530 -40.08 -55.17 -34.58
N ARG A 531 -39.56 -54.24 -35.40
CA ARG A 531 -39.67 -54.27 -36.88
C ARG A 531 -38.68 -55.25 -37.51
N HIS A 532 -37.49 -55.40 -36.93
CA HIS A 532 -36.50 -56.40 -37.35
C HIS A 532 -36.78 -57.82 -36.83
N ARG A 533 -37.84 -58.03 -36.01
CA ARG A 533 -38.37 -59.36 -35.65
C ARG A 533 -39.64 -59.76 -36.41
N LYS A 534 -39.97 -59.07 -37.50
CA LYS A 534 -41.02 -59.48 -38.45
C LYS A 534 -40.53 -59.49 -39.90
N VAL A 535 -39.32 -60.02 -40.13
CA VAL A 535 -38.94 -60.56 -41.44
C VAL A 535 -38.02 -61.76 -41.15
N VAL A 536 -38.41 -62.91 -41.69
CA VAL A 536 -37.77 -64.24 -41.59
C VAL A 536 -38.02 -65.00 -40.29
N GLY A 537 -39.21 -65.59 -40.20
CA GLY A 537 -39.36 -66.93 -39.64
C GLY A 537 -39.13 -67.96 -40.74
N ASP A 538 -38.62 -69.11 -40.30
CA ASP A 538 -38.68 -70.44 -40.93
C ASP A 538 -37.71 -70.73 -42.08
N ILE A 539 -36.67 -71.55 -41.81
CA ILE A 539 -36.59 -72.96 -42.25
C ILE A 539 -35.16 -73.58 -42.09
N ILE A 540 -35.11 -74.65 -41.27
CA ILE A 540 -34.35 -75.92 -41.41
C ILE A 540 -32.81 -75.88 -41.17
N SER A 541 -32.29 -76.35 -40.03
CA SER A 541 -32.02 -77.76 -39.59
C SER A 541 -31.19 -78.56 -40.61
N SER A 542 -30.00 -79.07 -40.29
CA SER A 542 -29.82 -80.30 -39.52
C SER A 542 -28.31 -80.66 -39.45
N PRO A 543 -27.88 -81.52 -38.50
CA PRO A 543 -26.50 -81.71 -38.08
C PRO A 543 -25.91 -83.08 -38.48
N GLY A 544 -24.67 -83.31 -38.05
CA GLY A 544 -23.98 -84.60 -38.04
C GLY A 544 -22.65 -84.50 -38.81
N SER A 545 -21.55 -85.16 -38.46
CA SER A 545 -21.26 -86.18 -37.45
C SER A 545 -19.74 -86.46 -37.54
N SER A 546 -19.10 -86.71 -36.39
CA SER A 546 -17.99 -87.66 -36.16
C SER A 546 -16.69 -87.64 -37.00
N MET A 547 -15.59 -87.50 -36.24
CA MET A 547 -14.42 -88.43 -36.14
C MET A 547 -13.13 -88.24 -36.97
N VAL A 548 -12.02 -88.27 -36.20
CA VAL A 548 -10.63 -88.74 -36.47
C VAL A 548 -9.69 -87.73 -37.19
N GLU A 549 -8.71 -87.14 -36.47
CA GLU A 549 -7.27 -87.53 -36.32
C GLU A 549 -6.50 -87.28 -37.64
N THR A 550 -5.31 -86.66 -37.78
CA THR A 550 -4.15 -86.31 -36.94
C THR A 550 -3.38 -85.26 -37.79
N GLU A 551 -2.78 -84.19 -37.28
CA GLU A 551 -1.33 -84.02 -36.96
C GLU A 551 -1.01 -82.62 -37.52
N GLY A 552 -0.28 -81.69 -36.91
CA GLY A 552 0.57 -81.70 -35.74
C GLY A 552 1.15 -80.30 -35.52
N ARG A 553 1.59 -80.09 -34.27
CA ARG A 553 2.66 -79.18 -33.81
C ARG A 553 2.32 -77.68 -33.74
N SER A 554 2.05 -77.12 -32.54
CA SER A 554 2.92 -76.86 -31.34
C SER A 554 3.43 -75.41 -31.34
N LYS A 555 3.42 -74.60 -30.27
CA LYS A 555 3.16 -74.77 -28.82
C LYS A 555 3.09 -73.36 -28.16
N TYR A 556 2.14 -73.18 -27.22
CA TYR A 556 2.15 -72.53 -25.88
C TYR A 556 2.77 -71.13 -25.65
N GLU A 557 2.04 -70.11 -25.14
CA GLU A 557 1.62 -69.83 -23.72
C GLU A 557 2.83 -69.44 -22.80
N LEU A 558 2.80 -68.64 -21.71
CA LEU A 558 1.79 -68.14 -20.77
C LEU A 558 2.41 -67.00 -19.88
N PHE A 559 1.57 -66.07 -19.40
CA PHE A 559 1.47 -65.30 -18.12
C PHE A 559 2.65 -64.96 -17.13
N HIS A 560 2.60 -63.68 -16.66
CA HIS A 560 2.70 -63.07 -15.30
C HIS A 560 4.02 -62.81 -14.49
N LYS A 561 4.28 -61.50 -14.19
CA LYS A 561 4.82 -60.71 -13.00
C LYS A 561 5.94 -61.29 -12.08
N PRO A 562 6.73 -60.51 -11.26
CA PRO A 562 6.58 -59.12 -10.76
C PRO A 562 7.91 -58.25 -10.69
N ARG A 563 7.86 -57.10 -9.99
CA ARG A 563 8.90 -56.07 -9.75
C ARG A 563 10.03 -56.48 -8.78
N PHE A 564 11.20 -55.83 -8.88
CA PHE A 564 12.15 -55.52 -7.79
C PHE A 564 12.90 -54.20 -8.05
N GLU A 565 13.14 -53.41 -7.00
CA GLU A 565 14.06 -52.25 -6.93
C GLU A 565 15.45 -52.69 -6.41
N ALA A 566 16.53 -52.00 -6.82
CA ALA A 566 17.65 -51.58 -5.96
C ALA A 566 18.66 -50.69 -6.71
N THR A 567 19.28 -49.82 -5.93
CA THR A 567 20.23 -48.69 -6.16
C THR A 567 21.70 -49.06 -6.41
N GLY A 568 22.49 -48.19 -7.07
CA GLY A 568 23.96 -48.13 -6.89
C GLY A 568 24.86 -47.67 -8.05
N THR A 569 25.41 -46.45 -7.92
CA THR A 569 26.73 -45.86 -8.28
C THR A 569 27.73 -46.49 -9.29
N GLU A 570 28.13 -45.65 -10.28
CA GLU A 570 29.38 -45.52 -11.07
C GLU A 570 30.07 -46.71 -11.81
N MET A 571 30.20 -46.60 -13.15
CA MET A 571 31.50 -46.38 -13.86
C MET A 571 31.37 -46.13 -15.39
N ARG A 572 31.93 -44.98 -15.79
CA ARG A 572 32.60 -44.51 -17.04
C ARG A 572 32.42 -45.22 -18.40
N HIS A 573 32.14 -44.39 -19.42
CA HIS A 573 32.62 -44.57 -20.80
C HIS A 573 33.08 -43.22 -21.38
N GLU A 574 34.28 -43.19 -21.97
CA GLU A 574 34.91 -42.00 -22.56
C GLU A 574 34.40 -41.64 -23.97
N LEU A 575 34.68 -40.39 -24.34
CA LEU A 575 34.23 -39.59 -25.50
C LEU A 575 34.64 -40.09 -26.89
N PRO A 576 33.99 -39.53 -27.93
CA PRO A 576 34.69 -39.05 -29.11
C PRO A 576 34.67 -37.51 -29.25
N ASN A 577 35.86 -37.03 -29.58
CA ASN A 577 36.34 -35.68 -29.84
C ASN A 577 35.79 -35.10 -31.17
N ASN A 578 35.44 -33.81 -31.21
CA ASN A 578 35.39 -32.98 -32.42
C ASN A 578 35.46 -31.49 -32.02
N GLY A 579 36.69 -30.98 -31.90
CA GLY A 579 36.97 -29.55 -31.77
C GLY A 579 37.08 -28.86 -33.14
N VAL A 580 36.59 -27.62 -33.21
CA VAL A 580 36.91 -26.67 -34.28
C VAL A 580 37.52 -25.43 -33.63
N ALA A 581 38.71 -25.06 -34.08
CA ALA A 581 39.47 -23.91 -33.62
C ALA A 581 39.02 -22.61 -34.31
N ALA A 582 39.09 -21.50 -33.60
CA ALA A 582 39.06 -20.16 -34.17
C ALA A 582 40.27 -19.38 -33.65
N GLU A 583 41.18 -19.01 -34.55
CA GLU A 583 42.39 -18.23 -34.27
C GLU A 583 42.06 -16.74 -34.10
N ALA A 584 42.87 -16.07 -33.26
CA ALA A 584 42.81 -14.63 -33.00
C ALA A 584 43.66 -13.84 -34.01
N ASP A 585 43.10 -12.76 -34.53
CA ASP A 585 43.77 -11.81 -35.44
C ASP A 585 44.78 -10.91 -34.67
N PRO A 586 46.06 -10.81 -35.08
CA PRO A 586 47.09 -10.07 -34.36
C PRO A 586 47.22 -8.57 -34.71
N PHE A 587 46.30 -7.93 -35.46
CA PHE A 587 46.46 -6.52 -35.86
C PHE A 587 45.34 -5.56 -35.43
N SER A 588 45.14 -5.37 -34.13
CA SER A 588 44.46 -4.15 -33.62
C SER A 588 45.04 -3.68 -32.28
N SER A 589 46.28 -3.19 -32.31
CA SER A 589 46.74 -2.24 -31.29
C SER A 589 46.41 -0.84 -31.77
N VAL A 590 45.56 -0.13 -31.02
CA VAL A 590 45.41 1.32 -31.19
C VAL A 590 45.70 2.00 -29.87
N THR A 591 46.80 2.75 -29.91
CA THR A 591 47.32 3.67 -28.91
C THR A 591 46.63 5.03 -29.03
N TYR A 592 45.76 5.36 -28.08
CA TYR A 592 45.49 6.76 -27.71
C TYR A 592 44.97 6.87 -26.28
N ALA A 593 45.54 7.81 -25.53
CA ALA A 593 45.01 8.27 -24.26
C ALA A 593 43.78 9.15 -24.53
N VAL A 594 42.67 8.87 -23.84
CA VAL A 594 41.51 9.77 -23.79
C VAL A 594 41.63 10.56 -22.50
N GLU A 595 41.89 11.86 -22.61
CA GLU A 595 41.80 12.77 -21.47
C GLU A 595 40.32 13.00 -21.11
N LEU A 596 40.02 12.88 -19.80
CA LEU A 596 38.72 13.21 -19.25
C LEU A 596 38.59 14.73 -19.14
N PRO A 597 37.50 15.36 -19.65
CA PRO A 597 37.24 16.76 -19.35
C PRO A 597 36.85 16.91 -17.88
N THR A 598 37.69 17.60 -17.12
CA THR A 598 37.34 18.14 -15.80
C THR A 598 36.39 19.32 -15.97
N ASN A 599 35.08 19.08 -15.86
CA ASN A 599 34.11 20.13 -15.58
C ASN A 599 33.42 19.80 -14.26
N ILE A 600 33.95 20.40 -13.19
CA ILE A 600 33.26 20.56 -11.92
C ILE A 600 32.18 21.62 -12.15
N HIS A 601 30.92 21.25 -11.96
CA HIS A 601 29.86 22.20 -11.66
C HIS A 601 29.09 21.72 -10.42
N ASP A 602 29.05 22.61 -9.43
CA ASP A 602 28.36 22.50 -8.15
C ASP A 602 26.86 22.14 -8.30
N GLY A 603 26.36 21.29 -7.40
CA GLY A 603 24.91 21.27 -7.10
C GLY A 603 24.22 19.92 -6.87
N GLY A 604 24.90 18.77 -6.91
CA GLY A 604 24.28 17.46 -6.65
C GLY A 604 24.12 17.14 -5.17
N ARG A 605 23.01 17.55 -4.53
CA ARG A 605 22.61 17.01 -3.21
C ARG A 605 22.03 15.61 -3.39
N TRP A 606 22.87 14.59 -3.26
CA TRP A 606 22.62 13.25 -2.68
C TRP A 606 23.93 12.47 -2.84
N GLY A 607 24.74 12.43 -1.77
CA GLY A 607 26.00 11.69 -1.78
C GLY A 607 26.89 12.06 -0.60
N ILE A 608 27.06 11.14 0.34
CA ILE A 608 28.16 11.17 1.32
C ILE A 608 29.46 10.96 0.52
N PRO A 609 30.53 11.76 0.71
CA PRO A 609 31.79 11.57 0.00
C PRO A 609 32.57 10.39 0.62
N GLY A 610 33.04 9.43 -0.20
CA GLY A 610 34.18 8.59 0.22
C GLY A 610 34.31 7.13 -0.20
N VAL A 611 33.49 6.55 -1.09
CA VAL A 611 33.72 5.14 -1.52
C VAL A 611 33.60 4.98 -3.04
N PRO A 612 34.65 4.51 -3.75
CA PRO A 612 34.60 4.34 -5.20
C PRO A 612 33.80 3.08 -5.59
N ILE A 613 32.74 3.26 -6.37
CA ILE A 613 31.94 2.18 -6.96
C ILE A 613 32.60 1.74 -8.27
N ILE A 614 33.09 0.50 -8.32
CA ILE A 614 33.54 -0.16 -9.56
C ILE A 614 32.30 -0.64 -10.31
N ARG A 615 32.02 -0.07 -11.49
CA ARG A 615 31.00 -0.58 -12.42
C ARG A 615 31.66 -1.52 -13.42
N THR A 616 31.24 -2.78 -13.46
CA THR A 616 31.52 -3.70 -14.57
C THR A 616 30.50 -3.47 -15.70
N PRO A 617 30.91 -3.38 -16.99
CA PRO A 617 29.97 -3.18 -18.09
C PRO A 617 29.32 -4.48 -18.57
N THR A 618 28.00 -4.45 -18.78
CA THR A 618 27.25 -5.50 -19.50
C THR A 618 27.06 -5.08 -20.97
N PRO A 619 27.20 -5.99 -21.95
CA PRO A 619 27.13 -5.66 -23.37
C PRO A 619 25.71 -5.88 -23.92
N ALA A 620 25.11 -4.85 -24.52
CA ALA A 620 24.26 -4.94 -25.71
C ALA A 620 23.62 -3.58 -26.01
N MET A 621 24.11 -2.89 -27.04
CA MET A 621 23.27 -2.20 -28.04
C MET A 621 24.20 -1.68 -29.15
N LEU A 622 24.50 -2.55 -30.10
CA LEU A 622 25.02 -2.18 -31.42
C LEU A 622 23.90 -2.38 -32.43
N ARG A 623 23.26 -1.28 -32.85
CA ARG A 623 22.71 -1.16 -34.20
C ARG A 623 22.62 0.31 -34.60
N ARG A 624 23.70 0.72 -35.29
CA ARG A 624 23.72 1.44 -36.58
C ARG A 624 22.45 2.24 -36.92
N ASP A 625 22.61 3.56 -36.90
CA ASP A 625 22.16 4.41 -38.01
C ASP A 625 23.30 5.35 -38.39
N SER A 626 23.60 5.37 -39.68
CA SER A 626 24.68 6.13 -40.30
C SER A 626 24.08 7.01 -41.40
N SER A 627 24.18 8.33 -41.26
CA SER A 627 24.19 9.24 -42.41
C SER A 627 24.92 10.55 -42.08
N MET A 628 26.13 10.68 -42.64
CA MET A 628 26.82 11.87 -43.20
C MET A 628 27.00 13.09 -42.28
N ALA A 629 28.22 13.42 -41.81
CA ALA A 629 29.37 14.00 -42.55
C ALA A 629 29.05 15.38 -43.16
N ASP A 630 29.35 16.46 -42.44
CA ASP A 630 30.54 17.29 -42.67
C ASP A 630 30.52 18.56 -41.80
N SER A 631 31.66 18.87 -41.21
CA SER A 631 32.09 20.18 -40.71
C SER A 631 33.40 20.50 -41.45
N PRO A 632 33.93 21.73 -41.52
CA PRO A 632 33.62 22.89 -40.68
C PRO A 632 33.51 24.22 -41.46
N ASP A 633 33.08 25.30 -40.79
CA ASP A 633 33.86 26.53 -40.75
C ASP A 633 33.22 27.54 -39.78
N THR A 634 34.03 27.96 -38.82
CA THR A 634 33.80 29.13 -37.97
C THR A 634 34.31 30.36 -38.73
N PRO A 635 33.76 31.58 -38.48
CA PRO A 635 34.53 32.44 -37.58
C PRO A 635 33.70 33.37 -36.68
N GLN A 636 34.32 33.64 -35.53
CA GLN A 636 34.41 34.89 -34.78
C GLN A 636 33.16 35.73 -34.46
N LYS A 637 33.02 35.88 -33.14
CA LYS A 637 32.64 37.08 -32.39
C LYS A 637 32.93 38.40 -33.13
N ASP A 638 31.94 39.29 -33.11
CA ASP A 638 32.19 40.72 -32.91
C ASP A 638 31.11 41.36 -32.03
N ASN A 639 31.55 42.39 -31.32
CA ASN A 639 30.85 43.13 -30.28
C ASN A 639 29.77 44.10 -30.81
N MET A 640 28.95 44.56 -29.85
CA MET A 640 28.27 45.86 -29.74
C MET A 640 26.77 45.93 -30.05
N VAL A 641 26.11 46.53 -29.03
CA VAL A 641 24.73 47.06 -28.90
C VAL A 641 23.67 46.06 -28.43
#